data_AF-A0A8C0XF57-F1
#
_entry.id   AF-A0A8C0XF57-F1
#
_cell.length_a   1.000
_cell.length_b   1.000
_cell.length_c   1.000
_cell.angle_alpha   90.00
_cell.angle_beta   90.00
_cell.angle_gamma   90.00
#
_symmetry.space_group_name_H-M   'P 1'
#
loop_
_entity.id
_entity.type
_entity.pdbx_description
1 polymer ?
#
loop_
_entity_poly.entity_id
_entity_poly.type
_entity_poly.pdbx_seq_one_letter_code
_entity_poly.pdbx_strand_id
1 'polypeptide(L)'
;LNDLNKINPIYQFSLKAFNVVFEKAIQKTAPADEVRQRVNNLTDQITYSVFMYTARGLFERDKLIFLAQVTFQVLSMKKELNPVELDFLLRFPFKAGVVSPVDFLQHQSWGGIKALSEMDEFKNLDSDIEGSAKRWKKLVESEAPEKEIFPKEWKNKTALQKLCMVRCMRPDRMTYAVKNFVEEKMGSKFVEGRSVEFSKSYEESSPSTPIFFILSPGVDPLKDVEALGKKLGFTIDNGRLHNVSLGQGQEVVAENALDVAAESGHWVILQNIHLVARWLSTLEKKVERYSTGSHDDYRVFISAEPAPSPESHIIPQGILENAIKITNEPPTGMYANLHKALDLFTQDTLEMCTKEIEFKCILFALCYFHAVVAERRKFGAQGWNRSYPFNNGDLTISINVLYNYLEANPKVPWDDLRYLFGEIMYGGHITDDWDRRLCRTYLVEYIRAEMLEGEVLLAPGFQIPPNLDYKGYHEYIDENLPPESPYLYGLHPNAEIGFLTVTSEKLFRTVLEMQPKETDAGAGTGVSREEKVKAVLDEILEKIPETFNMAEIMAKAAEKTPYVVVAFQECERMNILTNEMRRSLKELNLGLKGELTITTDMEDLSTALFYDTVPDTWVARAYPSMMGLAAWYADLLLRSRELESWTTDFALPTTVWLAGFFNPQSFLTAIMQSTARKNEWPLDKMCLSVEVTKKNREDMTAPPREGSYVYGLFMEGARWDTQTGVIAEARLKELTPAMPVIFIKAIPVDRMETKNIYECPVYKTRIRGPTYVWTFNLKTKEKAAKWILAAVALLLQV
;
A
#
# COMPACT_ATOMS: atom_id res chain seq x y z
N LEU A 1 9.71 9.56 -22.97
CA LEU A 1 10.49 8.31 -22.84
C LEU A 1 11.78 8.54 -22.07
N ASN A 2 12.62 9.49 -22.49
CA ASN A 2 13.91 9.78 -21.84
C ASN A 2 13.81 10.12 -20.34
N ASP A 3 12.74 10.79 -19.92
CA ASP A 3 12.54 11.15 -18.51
C ASP A 3 12.01 10.02 -17.62
N LEU A 4 11.68 8.85 -18.18
CA LEU A 4 11.15 7.73 -17.38
C LEU A 4 12.18 7.17 -16.41
N ASN A 5 13.47 7.35 -16.68
CA ASN A 5 14.54 6.98 -15.76
C ASN A 5 14.47 7.70 -14.40
N LYS A 6 13.79 8.86 -14.34
CA LYS A 6 13.52 9.59 -13.10
C LYS A 6 12.53 8.86 -12.19
N ILE A 7 11.64 8.05 -12.78
CA ILE A 7 10.72 7.19 -12.02
C ILE A 7 11.48 5.96 -11.51
N ASN A 8 12.20 5.29 -12.40
CA ASN A 8 13.00 4.12 -12.07
C ASN A 8 14.22 4.02 -13.00
N PRO A 9 15.44 3.81 -12.50
CA PRO A 9 16.64 3.72 -13.34
C PRO A 9 16.59 2.64 -14.43
N ILE A 10 15.77 1.59 -14.27
CA ILE A 10 15.58 0.54 -15.27
C ILE A 10 14.84 1.03 -16.53
N TYR A 11 14.08 2.11 -16.42
CA TYR A 11 13.27 2.65 -17.53
C TYR A 11 14.11 3.49 -18.51
N GLN A 12 15.14 2.88 -19.07
CA GLN A 12 15.95 3.46 -20.14
C GLN A 12 15.42 3.03 -21.50
N PHE A 13 15.33 3.93 -22.46
CA PHE A 13 14.88 3.61 -23.82
C PHE A 13 15.76 4.34 -24.84
N SER A 14 16.34 3.62 -25.79
CA SER A 14 17.14 4.23 -26.86
C SER A 14 16.27 4.83 -27.97
N LEU A 15 16.80 5.86 -28.63
CA LEU A 15 16.24 6.39 -29.87
C LEU A 15 16.19 5.32 -30.97
N LYS A 16 17.19 4.42 -31.01
CA LYS A 16 17.25 3.30 -31.95
C LYS A 16 16.05 2.37 -31.78
N ALA A 17 15.74 1.96 -30.56
CA ALA A 17 14.57 1.13 -30.28
C ALA A 17 13.25 1.85 -30.61
N PHE A 18 13.16 3.16 -30.31
CA PHE A 18 12.00 3.98 -30.69
C PHE A 18 11.78 4.01 -32.21
N ASN A 19 12.82 4.19 -33.01
CA ASN A 19 12.71 4.25 -34.47
C ASN A 19 12.17 2.93 -35.06
N VAL A 20 12.60 1.78 -34.54
CA VAL A 20 12.07 0.47 -34.97
C VAL A 20 10.58 0.35 -34.70
N VAL A 21 10.13 0.77 -33.51
CA VAL A 21 8.70 0.75 -33.15
C VAL A 21 7.91 1.72 -34.02
N PHE A 22 8.47 2.90 -34.28
CA PHE A 22 7.88 3.93 -35.14
C PHE A 22 7.67 3.45 -36.58
N GLU A 23 8.69 2.84 -37.20
CA GLU A 23 8.60 2.29 -38.56
C GLU A 23 7.58 1.16 -38.65
N LYS A 24 7.59 0.22 -37.69
CA LYS A 24 6.60 -0.87 -37.62
C LYS A 24 5.18 -0.33 -37.44
N ALA A 25 4.99 0.73 -36.65
CA ALA A 25 3.68 1.36 -36.47
C ALA A 25 3.16 1.96 -37.78
N ILE A 26 4.02 2.63 -38.57
CA ILE A 26 3.65 3.17 -39.89
C ILE A 26 3.19 2.06 -40.84
N GLN A 27 3.90 0.93 -40.87
CA GLN A 27 3.55 -0.22 -41.71
C GLN A 27 2.20 -0.85 -41.31
N LYS A 28 1.91 -0.91 -40.00
CA LYS A 28 0.65 -1.45 -39.46
C LYS A 28 -0.53 -0.49 -39.60
N THR A 29 -0.29 0.78 -39.87
CA THR A 29 -1.35 1.80 -39.90
C THR A 29 -2.26 1.59 -41.11
N ALA A 30 -3.58 1.55 -40.88
CA ALA A 30 -4.59 1.47 -41.93
C ALA A 30 -4.46 2.62 -42.95
N PRO A 31 -4.34 2.34 -44.26
CA PRO A 31 -4.28 3.36 -45.30
C PRO A 31 -5.59 4.15 -45.37
N ALA A 32 -5.51 5.40 -45.79
CA ALA A 32 -6.66 6.26 -46.01
C ALA A 32 -6.39 7.18 -47.20
N ASP A 33 -7.40 7.38 -48.05
CA ASP A 33 -7.28 8.20 -49.27
C ASP A 33 -7.15 9.69 -48.96
N GLU A 34 -7.83 10.15 -47.90
CA GLU A 34 -7.75 11.53 -47.44
C GLU A 34 -6.53 11.73 -46.54
N VAL A 35 -5.68 12.71 -46.87
CA VAL A 35 -4.45 13.02 -46.12
C VAL A 35 -4.74 13.30 -44.65
N ARG A 36 -5.82 14.03 -44.34
CA ARG A 36 -6.21 14.33 -42.95
C ARG A 36 -6.52 13.06 -42.16
N GLN A 37 -7.32 12.17 -42.75
CA GLN A 37 -7.64 10.89 -42.12
C GLN A 37 -6.40 10.00 -41.97
N ARG A 38 -5.51 9.99 -42.98
CA ARG A 38 -4.25 9.24 -42.90
C ARG A 38 -3.34 9.74 -41.77
N VAL A 39 -3.24 11.05 -41.58
CA VAL A 39 -2.48 11.65 -40.47
C VAL A 39 -3.08 11.24 -39.13
N ASN A 40 -4.40 11.31 -38.97
CA ASN A 40 -5.07 10.87 -37.74
C ASN A 40 -4.80 9.39 -37.43
N ASN A 41 -4.95 8.51 -38.43
CA ASN A 41 -4.67 7.08 -38.28
C ASN A 41 -3.21 6.83 -37.88
N LEU A 42 -2.25 7.54 -38.50
CA LEU A 42 -0.83 7.43 -38.20
C LEU A 42 -0.53 7.89 -36.77
N THR A 43 -1.02 9.06 -36.36
CA THR A 43 -0.82 9.58 -35.00
C THR A 43 -1.36 8.60 -33.97
N ASP A 44 -2.59 8.12 -34.14
CA ASP A 44 -3.22 7.18 -33.22
C ASP A 44 -2.46 5.85 -33.11
N GLN A 45 -2.07 5.26 -34.26
CA GLN A 45 -1.36 3.99 -34.29
C GLN A 45 0.06 4.11 -33.72
N ILE A 46 0.78 5.17 -34.05
CA ILE A 46 2.14 5.42 -33.53
C ILE A 46 2.09 5.62 -32.02
N THR A 47 1.18 6.47 -31.53
CA THR A 47 1.02 6.71 -30.09
C THR A 47 0.68 5.42 -29.35
N TYR A 48 -0.23 4.61 -29.88
CA TYR A 48 -0.61 3.33 -29.26
C TYR A 48 0.53 2.30 -29.28
N SER A 49 1.25 2.15 -30.40
CA SER A 49 2.38 1.22 -30.50
C SER A 49 3.54 1.60 -29.58
N VAL A 50 3.86 2.89 -29.47
CA VAL A 50 4.89 3.38 -28.54
C VAL A 50 4.43 3.19 -27.09
N PHE A 51 3.18 3.50 -26.77
CA PHE A 51 2.62 3.25 -25.44
C PHE A 51 2.73 1.77 -25.05
N MET A 52 2.28 0.85 -25.90
CA MET A 52 2.35 -0.58 -25.65
C MET A 52 3.79 -1.08 -25.48
N TYR A 53 4.70 -0.61 -26.34
CA TYR A 53 6.11 -0.95 -26.27
C TYR A 53 6.73 -0.55 -24.92
N THR A 54 6.43 0.67 -24.45
CA THR A 54 6.94 1.19 -23.19
C THR A 54 6.25 0.55 -21.99
N ALA A 55 4.92 0.48 -21.97
CA ALA A 55 4.12 -0.03 -20.86
C ALA A 55 4.46 -1.49 -20.51
N ARG A 56 4.87 -2.30 -21.50
CA ARG A 56 5.40 -3.66 -21.30
C ARG A 56 6.62 -3.72 -20.37
N GLY A 57 7.44 -2.67 -20.36
CA GLY A 57 8.64 -2.57 -19.54
C GLY A 57 8.46 -1.78 -18.24
N LEU A 58 7.24 -1.35 -17.92
CA LEU A 58 6.95 -0.60 -16.69
C LEU A 58 6.30 -1.52 -15.64
N PHE A 59 6.61 -1.26 -14.37
CA PHE A 59 5.85 -1.82 -13.26
C PHE A 59 4.40 -1.32 -13.29
N GLU A 60 3.47 -2.14 -12.82
CA GLU A 60 2.02 -1.84 -12.85
C GLU A 60 1.71 -0.50 -12.15
N ARG A 61 2.39 -0.23 -11.04
CA ARG A 61 2.28 1.02 -10.27
C ARG A 61 2.66 2.28 -11.07
N ASP A 62 3.50 2.15 -12.11
CA ASP A 62 4.02 3.26 -12.89
C ASP A 62 3.31 3.41 -14.24
N LYS A 63 2.55 2.40 -14.70
CA LYS A 63 1.82 2.44 -15.97
C LYS A 63 0.80 3.57 -16.02
N LEU A 64 0.03 3.78 -14.96
CA LEU A 64 -0.96 4.88 -14.90
C LEU A 64 -0.28 6.25 -14.87
N ILE A 65 0.87 6.37 -14.21
CA ILE A 65 1.68 7.60 -14.17
C ILE A 65 2.14 7.95 -15.59
N PHE A 66 2.71 6.97 -16.30
CA PHE A 66 3.13 7.14 -17.69
C PHE A 66 1.95 7.48 -18.60
N LEU A 67 0.84 6.78 -18.46
CA LEU A 67 -0.36 7.00 -19.26
C LEU A 67 -0.95 8.39 -19.04
N ALA A 68 -1.02 8.85 -17.79
CA ALA A 68 -1.43 10.22 -17.45
C ALA A 68 -0.50 11.25 -18.09
N GLN A 69 0.82 11.07 -17.98
CA GLN A 69 1.80 11.96 -18.58
C GLN A 69 1.67 12.04 -20.10
N VAL A 70 1.57 10.91 -20.80
CA VAL A 70 1.39 10.88 -22.25
C VAL A 70 0.10 11.62 -22.64
N THR A 71 -0.99 11.35 -21.92
CA THR A 71 -2.28 11.99 -22.19
C THR A 71 -2.21 13.50 -22.00
N PHE A 72 -1.63 13.97 -20.89
CA PHE A 72 -1.47 15.40 -20.66
C PHE A 72 -0.58 16.07 -21.70
N GLN A 73 0.54 15.47 -22.09
CA GLN A 73 1.41 16.03 -23.12
C GLN A 73 0.73 16.10 -24.49
N VAL A 74 0.02 15.05 -24.90
CA VAL A 74 -0.72 15.02 -26.18
C VAL A 74 -1.79 16.10 -26.21
N LEU A 75 -2.58 16.23 -25.15
CA LEU A 75 -3.65 17.23 -25.09
C LEU A 75 -3.11 18.66 -24.95
N SER A 76 -2.00 18.86 -24.24
CA SER A 76 -1.29 20.15 -24.18
C SER A 76 -0.76 20.57 -25.55
N MET A 77 -0.17 19.65 -26.33
CA MET A 77 0.25 19.92 -27.70
C MET A 77 -0.92 20.26 -28.63
N LYS A 78 -2.09 19.64 -28.43
CA LYS A 78 -3.33 19.98 -29.13
C LYS A 78 -3.98 21.29 -28.66
N LYS A 79 -3.47 21.91 -27.59
CA LYS A 79 -4.04 23.09 -26.91
C LYS A 79 -5.46 22.84 -26.38
N GLU A 80 -5.74 21.60 -25.97
CA GLU A 80 -7.03 21.18 -25.40
C GLU A 80 -7.02 21.21 -23.86
N LEU A 81 -5.88 21.49 -23.23
CA LEU A 81 -5.76 21.68 -21.78
C LEU A 81 -5.46 23.13 -21.43
N ASN A 82 -6.12 23.61 -20.39
CA ASN A 82 -5.75 24.86 -19.75
C ASN A 82 -4.52 24.63 -18.84
N PRO A 83 -3.37 25.30 -19.07
CA PRO A 83 -2.16 25.10 -18.27
C PRO A 83 -2.35 25.41 -16.78
N VAL A 84 -3.20 26.39 -16.44
CA VAL A 84 -3.45 26.81 -15.05
C VAL A 84 -4.27 25.75 -14.31
N GLU A 85 -5.25 25.15 -14.97
CA GLU A 85 -6.05 24.05 -14.40
C GLU A 85 -5.21 22.78 -14.24
N LEU A 86 -4.31 22.49 -15.20
CA LEU A 86 -3.38 21.37 -15.10
C LEU A 86 -2.39 21.57 -13.94
N ASP A 87 -1.83 22.78 -13.77
CA ASP A 87 -0.93 23.09 -12.65
C ASP A 87 -1.64 22.92 -11.30
N PHE A 88 -2.90 23.37 -11.18
CA PHE A 88 -3.72 23.12 -10.00
C PHE A 88 -3.89 21.63 -9.71
N LEU A 89 -4.22 20.83 -10.72
CA LEU A 89 -4.39 19.38 -10.57
C LEU A 89 -3.11 18.71 -10.07
N LEU A 90 -1.96 19.09 -10.62
CA LEU A 90 -0.65 18.48 -10.31
C LEU A 90 -0.11 18.92 -8.94
N ARG A 91 -0.22 20.21 -8.59
CA ARG A 91 0.34 20.76 -7.35
C ARG A 91 -0.62 20.70 -6.16
N PHE A 92 -1.93 20.72 -6.43
CA PHE A 92 -2.99 20.79 -5.43
C PHE A 92 -2.78 21.90 -4.38
N PRO A 93 -2.78 23.19 -4.78
CA PRO A 93 -2.69 24.28 -3.82
C PRO A 93 -3.94 24.32 -2.92
N PHE A 94 -3.75 24.56 -1.62
CA PHE A 94 -4.85 24.73 -0.66
C PHE A 94 -4.56 25.87 0.31
N LYS A 95 -5.63 26.52 0.80
CA LYS A 95 -5.54 27.53 1.85
C LYS A 95 -5.49 26.86 3.23
N ALA A 96 -4.41 27.06 3.97
CA ALA A 96 -4.28 26.56 5.35
C ALA A 96 -5.16 27.37 6.33
N GLY A 97 -5.54 26.75 7.45
CA GLY A 97 -6.26 27.42 8.55
C GLY A 97 -7.75 27.68 8.31
N VAL A 98 -8.33 27.22 7.19
CA VAL A 98 -9.77 27.34 6.94
C VAL A 98 -10.53 26.13 7.50
N VAL A 99 -11.66 26.39 8.16
CA VAL A 99 -12.55 25.35 8.69
C VAL A 99 -13.59 25.01 7.63
N SER A 100 -13.88 23.71 7.47
CA SER A 100 -14.93 23.25 6.56
C SER A 100 -16.29 23.59 7.17
N PRO A 101 -17.19 24.26 6.44
CA PRO A 101 -18.56 24.54 6.89
C PRO A 101 -19.47 23.30 6.81
N VAL A 102 -18.99 22.20 6.22
CA VAL A 102 -19.72 20.95 6.04
C VAL A 102 -18.98 19.77 6.67
N ASP A 103 -19.74 18.79 7.17
CA ASP A 103 -19.22 17.64 7.93
C ASP A 103 -18.59 16.55 7.06
N PHE A 104 -18.90 16.50 5.77
CA PHE A 104 -18.45 15.47 4.83
C PHE A 104 -17.15 15.81 4.09
N LEU A 105 -16.52 16.95 4.38
CA LEU A 105 -15.24 17.38 3.82
C LEU A 105 -14.24 17.74 4.92
N GLN A 106 -12.98 17.35 4.70
CA GLN A 106 -11.88 17.75 5.58
C GLN A 106 -11.51 19.22 5.39
N HIS A 107 -10.88 19.82 6.40
CA HIS A 107 -10.43 21.22 6.36
C HIS A 107 -9.43 21.49 5.21
N GLN A 108 -8.54 20.54 4.92
CA GLN A 108 -7.61 20.65 3.79
C GLN A 108 -8.33 20.59 2.44
N SER A 109 -9.27 19.65 2.27
CA SER A 109 -10.16 19.57 1.09
C SER A 109 -10.91 20.88 0.85
N TRP A 110 -11.41 21.48 1.92
CA TRP A 110 -12.07 22.78 1.88
C TRP A 110 -11.12 23.91 1.48
N GLY A 111 -9.90 23.91 2.01
CA GLY A 111 -8.82 24.80 1.58
C GLY A 111 -8.53 24.69 0.09
N GLY A 112 -8.58 23.47 -0.47
CA GLY A 112 -8.44 23.22 -1.90
C GLY A 112 -9.63 23.77 -2.72
N ILE A 113 -10.86 23.60 -2.23
CA ILE A 113 -12.07 24.18 -2.85
C ILE A 113 -11.99 25.71 -2.87
N LYS A 114 -11.53 26.33 -1.77
CA LYS A 114 -11.37 27.79 -1.68
C LYS A 114 -10.30 28.31 -2.64
N ALA A 115 -9.20 27.57 -2.84
CA ALA A 115 -8.20 27.92 -3.85
C ALA A 115 -8.74 27.74 -5.28
N LEU A 116 -9.45 26.63 -5.53
CA LEU A 116 -10.07 26.38 -6.84
C LEU A 116 -11.10 27.46 -7.19
N SER A 117 -11.91 27.91 -6.22
CA SER A 117 -12.95 28.92 -6.40
C SER A 117 -12.43 30.32 -6.75
N GLU A 118 -11.12 30.57 -6.63
CA GLU A 118 -10.49 31.83 -7.07
C GLU A 118 -10.30 31.88 -8.60
N MET A 119 -10.34 30.73 -9.27
CA MET A 119 -10.31 30.65 -10.72
C MET A 119 -11.68 31.01 -11.30
N ASP A 120 -11.72 31.81 -12.37
CA ASP A 120 -12.97 32.31 -12.96
C ASP A 120 -13.96 31.20 -13.31
N GLU A 121 -13.46 30.06 -13.79
CA GLU A 121 -14.27 28.90 -14.15
C GLU A 121 -14.95 28.22 -12.94
N PHE A 122 -14.41 28.37 -11.73
CA PHE A 122 -14.93 27.70 -10.53
C PHE A 122 -15.55 28.68 -9.53
N LYS A 123 -15.78 29.91 -9.96
CA LYS A 123 -16.38 30.95 -9.12
C LYS A 123 -17.70 30.46 -8.50
N ASN A 124 -17.87 30.72 -7.21
CA ASN A 124 -19.02 30.29 -6.39
C ASN A 124 -19.13 28.77 -6.12
N LEU A 125 -18.12 27.95 -6.44
CA LEU A 125 -18.14 26.51 -6.09
C LEU A 125 -18.29 26.31 -4.59
N ASP A 126 -17.49 27.02 -3.79
CA ASP A 126 -17.58 27.03 -2.33
C ASP A 126 -18.99 27.39 -1.83
N SER A 127 -19.56 28.47 -2.35
CA SER A 127 -20.88 28.97 -1.98
C SER A 127 -21.99 27.98 -2.34
N ASP A 128 -21.85 27.27 -3.46
CA ASP A 128 -22.82 26.24 -3.87
C ASP A 128 -22.72 24.96 -3.02
N ILE A 129 -21.52 24.57 -2.61
CA ILE A 129 -21.30 23.43 -1.70
C ILE A 129 -21.95 23.72 -0.35
N GLU A 130 -21.77 24.93 0.19
CA GLU A 130 -22.43 25.38 1.41
C GLU A 130 -23.96 25.43 1.24
N GLY A 131 -24.46 26.12 0.22
CA GLY A 131 -25.89 26.32 0.01
C GLY A 131 -26.66 25.06 -0.39
N SER A 132 -25.99 24.06 -0.98
CA SER A 132 -26.59 22.81 -1.47
C SER A 132 -25.97 21.56 -0.84
N ALA A 133 -25.53 21.66 0.42
CA ALA A 133 -24.76 20.63 1.14
C ALA A 133 -25.30 19.20 0.98
N LYS A 134 -26.62 18.99 1.02
CA LYS A 134 -27.22 17.64 0.87
C LYS A 134 -26.90 16.97 -0.47
N ARG A 135 -26.85 17.72 -1.57
CA ARG A 135 -26.57 17.18 -2.91
C ARG A 135 -25.09 16.83 -3.06
N TRP A 136 -24.23 17.72 -2.58
CA TRP A 136 -22.78 17.50 -2.57
C TRP A 136 -22.39 16.36 -1.63
N LYS A 137 -23.02 16.25 -0.46
CA LYS A 137 -22.86 15.13 0.46
C LYS A 137 -23.11 13.80 -0.26
N LYS A 138 -24.23 13.68 -0.99
CA LYS A 138 -24.54 12.47 -1.79
C LYS A 138 -23.45 12.15 -2.83
N LEU A 139 -22.96 13.15 -3.56
CA LEU A 139 -21.88 12.96 -4.54
C LEU A 139 -20.59 12.48 -3.86
N VAL A 140 -20.17 13.21 -2.84
CA VAL A 140 -18.91 12.96 -2.14
C VAL A 140 -18.99 11.59 -1.47
N GLU A 141 -20.11 11.22 -0.86
CA GLU A 141 -20.37 9.92 -0.18
C GLU A 141 -20.68 8.75 -1.11
N SER A 142 -20.77 8.97 -2.42
CA SER A 142 -20.85 7.85 -3.37
C SER A 142 -19.57 7.01 -3.31
N GLU A 143 -19.68 5.70 -3.51
CA GLU A 143 -18.52 4.80 -3.57
C GLU A 143 -17.64 5.12 -4.79
N ALA A 144 -18.26 5.46 -5.92
CA ALA A 144 -17.62 5.77 -7.19
C ALA A 144 -17.98 7.19 -7.70
N PRO A 145 -17.57 8.26 -6.99
CA PRO A 145 -17.90 9.64 -7.32
C PRO A 145 -17.43 10.05 -8.73
N GLU A 146 -16.40 9.40 -9.26
CA GLU A 146 -15.88 9.63 -10.61
C GLU A 146 -16.84 9.17 -11.73
N LYS A 147 -17.87 8.38 -11.40
CA LYS A 147 -18.93 7.94 -12.32
C LYS A 147 -20.24 8.72 -12.15
N GLU A 148 -20.34 9.50 -11.08
CA GLU A 148 -21.53 10.26 -10.74
C GLU A 148 -21.65 11.56 -11.55
N ILE A 149 -22.88 12.02 -11.75
CA ILE A 149 -23.14 13.29 -12.43
C ILE A 149 -23.05 14.43 -11.41
N PHE A 150 -22.22 15.43 -11.70
CA PHE A 150 -22.09 16.61 -10.85
C PHE A 150 -23.39 17.41 -10.73
N PRO A 151 -23.66 18.05 -9.58
CA PRO A 151 -24.85 18.88 -9.38
C PRO A 151 -24.90 20.11 -10.31
N LYS A 152 -26.13 20.58 -10.59
CA LYS A 152 -26.39 21.89 -11.23
C LYS A 152 -25.59 22.11 -12.53
N GLU A 153 -24.86 23.22 -12.62
CA GLU A 153 -24.06 23.63 -13.77
C GLU A 153 -22.69 22.96 -13.83
N TRP A 154 -22.22 22.38 -12.72
CA TRP A 154 -20.93 21.70 -12.63
C TRP A 154 -20.84 20.46 -13.52
N LYS A 155 -21.97 19.86 -13.91
CA LYS A 155 -22.01 18.78 -14.92
C LYS A 155 -21.49 19.18 -16.30
N ASN A 156 -21.56 20.47 -16.64
CA ASN A 156 -21.14 21.01 -17.94
C ASN A 156 -19.64 21.31 -17.99
N LYS A 157 -18.92 21.17 -16.87
CA LYS A 157 -17.47 21.38 -16.82
C LYS A 157 -16.72 20.38 -17.68
N THR A 158 -15.55 20.78 -18.17
CA THR A 158 -14.68 19.92 -18.97
C THR A 158 -14.18 18.74 -18.14
N ALA A 159 -13.67 17.71 -18.80
CA ALA A 159 -13.13 16.54 -18.11
C ALA A 159 -11.95 16.91 -17.16
N LEU A 160 -11.08 17.86 -17.55
CA LEU A 160 -9.99 18.35 -16.70
C LEU A 160 -10.52 19.12 -15.48
N GLN A 161 -11.53 19.96 -15.68
CA GLN A 161 -12.14 20.72 -14.59
C GLN A 161 -12.84 19.79 -13.59
N LYS A 162 -13.51 18.74 -14.07
CA LYS A 162 -14.08 17.69 -13.22
C LYS A 162 -13.00 16.97 -12.40
N LEU A 163 -11.84 16.66 -13.00
CA LEU A 163 -10.70 16.10 -12.25
C LEU A 163 -10.25 17.03 -11.12
N CYS A 164 -10.15 18.34 -11.35
CA CYS A 164 -9.79 19.32 -10.32
C CYS A 164 -10.79 19.31 -9.15
N MET A 165 -12.08 19.21 -9.45
CA MET A 165 -13.14 19.14 -8.44
C MET A 165 -13.08 17.83 -7.64
N VAL A 166 -12.91 16.68 -8.30
CA VAL A 166 -12.73 15.38 -7.62
C VAL A 166 -11.47 15.42 -6.76
N ARG A 167 -10.38 16.04 -7.23
CA ARG A 167 -9.12 16.14 -6.47
C ARG A 167 -9.31 16.82 -5.12
N CYS A 168 -10.14 17.85 -5.04
CA CYS A 168 -10.44 18.50 -3.77
C CYS A 168 -11.29 17.64 -2.82
N MET A 169 -12.28 16.92 -3.35
CA MET A 169 -13.30 16.26 -2.53
C MET A 169 -13.01 14.79 -2.21
N ARG A 170 -12.42 14.07 -3.17
CA ARG A 170 -12.18 12.62 -3.17
C ARG A 170 -10.81 12.30 -3.79
N PRO A 171 -9.71 12.73 -3.14
CA PRO A 171 -8.35 12.47 -3.64
C PRO A 171 -8.08 10.96 -3.77
N ASP A 172 -8.70 10.13 -2.94
CA ASP A 172 -8.67 8.67 -2.99
C ASP A 172 -9.20 8.08 -4.31
N ARG A 173 -10.04 8.79 -5.06
CA ARG A 173 -10.63 8.26 -6.31
C ARG A 173 -9.91 8.74 -7.57
N MET A 174 -8.82 9.47 -7.42
CA MET A 174 -8.15 10.11 -8.55
C MET A 174 -7.48 9.13 -9.51
N THR A 175 -7.04 7.96 -9.06
CA THR A 175 -6.49 6.92 -9.96
C THR A 175 -7.55 6.44 -10.95
N TYR A 176 -8.77 6.16 -10.46
CA TYR A 176 -9.93 5.81 -11.28
C TYR A 176 -10.39 6.98 -12.15
N ALA A 177 -10.46 8.19 -11.59
CA ALA A 177 -10.86 9.38 -12.33
C ALA A 177 -9.90 9.70 -13.48
N VAL A 178 -8.58 9.57 -13.27
CA VAL A 178 -7.57 9.71 -14.32
C VAL A 178 -7.71 8.61 -15.37
N LYS A 179 -7.98 7.37 -14.96
CA LYS A 179 -8.24 6.25 -15.90
C LYS A 179 -9.43 6.55 -16.80
N ASN A 180 -10.56 7.01 -16.24
CA ASN A 180 -11.75 7.43 -17.01
C ASN A 180 -11.45 8.62 -17.91
N PHE A 181 -10.67 9.60 -17.44
CA PHE A 181 -10.26 10.76 -18.25
C PHE A 181 -9.44 10.33 -19.47
N VAL A 182 -8.51 9.38 -19.29
CA VAL A 182 -7.72 8.84 -20.39
C VAL A 182 -8.60 8.07 -21.36
N GLU A 183 -9.52 7.23 -20.86
CA GLU A 183 -10.47 6.50 -21.71
C GLU A 183 -11.30 7.45 -22.57
N GLU A 184 -11.80 8.55 -21.99
CA GLU A 184 -12.56 9.58 -22.72
C GLU A 184 -11.72 10.30 -23.79
N LYS A 185 -10.44 10.60 -23.51
CA LYS A 185 -9.60 11.44 -24.37
C LYS A 185 -8.75 10.68 -25.39
N MET A 186 -8.33 9.47 -25.05
CA MET A 186 -7.43 8.64 -25.85
C MET A 186 -8.11 7.36 -26.36
N GLY A 187 -9.21 6.92 -25.74
CA GLY A 187 -9.97 5.72 -26.09
C GLY A 187 -9.69 4.52 -25.18
N SER A 188 -10.63 3.57 -25.14
CA SER A 188 -10.61 2.40 -24.23
C SER A 188 -9.39 1.48 -24.42
N LYS A 189 -8.86 1.37 -25.64
CA LYS A 189 -7.68 0.56 -25.96
C LYS A 189 -6.43 0.91 -25.15
N PHE A 190 -6.30 2.15 -24.66
CA PHE A 190 -5.15 2.56 -23.82
C PHE A 190 -5.29 2.10 -22.36
N VAL A 191 -6.49 1.65 -21.99
CA VAL A 191 -6.91 1.37 -20.63
C VAL A 191 -7.20 -0.13 -20.43
N GLU A 192 -7.50 -0.85 -21.51
CA GLU A 192 -7.67 -2.29 -21.59
C GLU A 192 -6.31 -3.02 -21.40
N GLY A 193 -6.00 -3.38 -20.15
CA GLY A 193 -4.73 -3.99 -19.77
C GLY A 193 -4.61 -5.47 -20.10
N ARG A 194 -4.48 -5.85 -21.37
CA ARG A 194 -4.05 -7.22 -21.73
C ARG A 194 -2.53 -7.32 -21.78
N SER A 195 -1.99 -8.37 -21.17
CA SER A 195 -0.57 -8.72 -21.32
C SER A 195 -0.26 -9.01 -22.79
N VAL A 196 0.88 -8.51 -23.26
CA VAL A 196 1.36 -8.82 -24.60
C VAL A 196 1.97 -10.21 -24.56
N GLU A 197 1.46 -11.12 -25.38
CA GLU A 197 2.06 -12.45 -25.53
C GLU A 197 3.56 -12.35 -25.85
N PHE A 198 4.35 -13.23 -25.23
CA PHE A 198 5.80 -13.25 -25.44
C PHE A 198 6.18 -13.43 -26.92
N SER A 199 5.41 -14.21 -27.68
CA SER A 199 5.55 -14.40 -29.14
C SER A 199 5.66 -13.08 -29.91
N LYS A 200 4.80 -12.10 -29.60
CA LYS A 200 4.81 -10.77 -30.23
C LYS A 200 6.05 -9.96 -29.85
N SER A 201 6.53 -10.12 -28.61
CA SER A 201 7.77 -9.48 -28.17
C SER A 201 9.00 -10.11 -28.84
N TYR A 202 8.97 -11.41 -29.09
CA TYR A 202 9.99 -12.12 -29.83
C TYR A 202 10.09 -11.65 -31.29
N GLU A 203 8.97 -11.42 -31.99
CA GLU A 203 8.93 -10.83 -33.34
C GLU A 203 9.55 -9.42 -33.42
N GLU A 204 9.64 -8.74 -32.28
CA GLU A 204 10.28 -7.43 -32.16
C GLU A 204 11.77 -7.51 -31.83
N SER A 205 12.24 -8.66 -31.34
CA SER A 205 13.64 -8.91 -31.00
C SER A 205 14.51 -9.18 -32.22
N SER A 206 15.80 -8.88 -32.07
CA SER A 206 16.82 -9.10 -33.10
C SER A 206 18.15 -9.48 -32.45
N PRO A 207 19.16 -9.88 -33.22
CA PRO A 207 20.53 -10.08 -32.69
C PRO A 207 21.09 -8.84 -31.98
N SER A 208 20.63 -7.64 -32.37
CA SER A 208 21.00 -6.34 -31.78
C SER A 208 20.07 -5.83 -30.68
N THR A 209 18.95 -6.51 -30.43
CA THR A 209 17.90 -6.07 -29.50
C THR A 209 17.55 -7.24 -28.58
N PRO A 210 18.30 -7.42 -27.47
CA PRO A 210 18.01 -8.47 -26.50
C PRO A 210 16.66 -8.23 -25.80
N ILE A 211 16.11 -9.27 -25.18
CA ILE A 211 14.95 -9.15 -24.30
C ILE A 211 15.43 -9.15 -22.85
N PHE A 212 14.96 -8.18 -22.07
CA PHE A 212 15.30 -8.01 -20.66
C PHE A 212 14.05 -8.19 -19.80
N PHE A 213 14.03 -9.25 -19.00
CA PHE A 213 13.00 -9.53 -18.03
C PHE A 213 13.32 -8.82 -16.71
N ILE A 214 12.43 -7.92 -16.31
CA ILE A 214 12.44 -7.31 -14.99
C ILE A 214 11.66 -8.25 -14.07
N LEU A 215 12.39 -8.87 -13.15
CA LEU A 215 11.84 -9.87 -12.24
C LEU A 215 11.16 -9.19 -11.06
N SER A 216 9.99 -9.73 -10.72
CA SER A 216 9.34 -9.49 -9.44
C SER A 216 9.36 -10.77 -8.62
N PRO A 217 9.43 -10.68 -7.27
CA PRO A 217 9.53 -11.85 -6.42
C PRO A 217 8.42 -12.88 -6.70
N GLY A 218 8.81 -14.15 -6.85
CA GLY A 218 7.88 -15.27 -7.05
C GLY A 218 7.38 -15.46 -8.48
N VAL A 219 7.94 -14.76 -9.47
CA VAL A 219 7.56 -14.90 -10.89
C VAL A 219 8.74 -15.38 -11.73
N ASP A 220 8.52 -16.43 -12.52
CA ASP A 220 9.50 -16.98 -13.45
C ASP A 220 9.08 -16.69 -14.91
N PRO A 221 9.76 -15.77 -15.62
CA PRO A 221 9.45 -15.43 -17.01
C PRO A 221 9.96 -16.46 -18.04
N LEU A 222 10.76 -17.44 -17.63
CA LEU A 222 11.46 -18.31 -18.56
C LEU A 222 10.57 -19.40 -19.14
N LYS A 223 9.49 -19.76 -18.43
CA LYS A 223 8.49 -20.70 -18.92
C LYS A 223 7.93 -20.31 -20.30
N ASP A 224 7.70 -19.02 -20.51
CA ASP A 224 7.20 -18.50 -21.79
C ASP A 224 8.27 -18.59 -22.90
N VAL A 225 9.53 -18.34 -22.55
CA VAL A 225 10.67 -18.46 -23.47
C VAL A 225 10.87 -19.92 -23.88
N GLU A 226 10.86 -20.85 -22.94
CA GLU A 226 11.01 -22.28 -23.19
C GLU A 226 9.83 -22.85 -23.98
N ALA A 227 8.60 -22.42 -23.67
CA ALA A 227 7.40 -22.84 -24.41
C ALA A 227 7.46 -22.38 -25.88
N LEU A 228 7.90 -21.15 -26.14
CA LEU A 228 8.11 -20.66 -27.50
C LEU A 228 9.30 -21.36 -28.18
N GLY A 229 10.39 -21.57 -27.45
CA GLY A 229 11.58 -22.28 -27.92
C GLY A 229 11.25 -23.70 -28.39
N LYS A 230 10.43 -24.44 -27.64
CA LYS A 230 9.93 -25.78 -28.05
C LYS A 230 9.15 -25.72 -29.37
N LYS A 231 8.32 -24.69 -29.58
CA LYS A 231 7.56 -24.51 -30.83
C LYS A 231 8.45 -24.19 -32.03
N LEU A 232 9.53 -23.42 -31.80
CA LEU A 232 10.45 -22.96 -32.85
C LEU A 232 11.69 -23.85 -33.02
N GLY A 233 11.83 -24.91 -32.23
CA GLY A 233 12.98 -25.81 -32.28
C GLY A 233 14.27 -25.24 -31.65
N PHE A 234 14.16 -24.29 -30.72
CA PHE A 234 15.25 -23.83 -29.86
C PHE A 234 15.09 -24.47 -28.49
N THR A 235 15.75 -25.61 -28.28
CA THR A 235 15.63 -26.39 -27.05
C THR A 235 17.00 -26.71 -26.48
N ILE A 236 17.06 -27.05 -25.20
CA ILE A 236 18.30 -27.51 -24.57
C ILE A 236 18.71 -28.85 -25.19
N ASP A 237 17.75 -29.74 -25.44
CA ASP A 237 17.99 -31.09 -25.96
C ASP A 237 18.65 -31.11 -27.36
N ASN A 238 18.35 -30.14 -28.20
CA ASN A 238 18.99 -30.00 -29.51
C ASN A 238 20.17 -29.01 -29.52
N GLY A 239 20.63 -28.55 -28.35
CA GLY A 239 21.80 -27.70 -28.18
C GLY A 239 21.66 -26.26 -28.71
N ARG A 240 20.44 -25.84 -29.11
CA ARG A 240 20.17 -24.50 -29.67
C ARG A 240 19.66 -23.49 -28.64
N LEU A 241 19.47 -23.91 -27.39
CA LEU A 241 19.14 -23.04 -26.25
C LEU A 241 20.14 -23.28 -25.12
N HIS A 242 20.84 -22.22 -24.71
CA HIS A 242 21.76 -22.22 -23.58
C HIS A 242 21.10 -21.50 -22.41
N ASN A 243 20.92 -22.17 -21.28
CA ASN A 243 20.35 -21.56 -20.07
C ASN A 243 21.41 -21.49 -18.96
N VAL A 244 21.79 -20.27 -18.58
CA VAL A 244 22.86 -20.02 -17.59
C VAL A 244 22.31 -19.17 -16.45
N SER A 245 22.21 -19.77 -15.26
CA SER A 245 21.88 -19.05 -14.03
C SER A 245 23.13 -18.44 -13.41
N LEU A 246 23.21 -17.11 -13.36
CA LEU A 246 24.42 -16.44 -12.89
C LEU A 246 24.52 -16.45 -11.38
N GLY A 247 25.74 -16.75 -10.93
CA GLY A 247 26.21 -16.80 -9.57
C GLY A 247 27.74 -16.85 -9.60
N GLN A 248 28.37 -17.14 -8.48
CA GLN A 248 29.84 -17.14 -8.40
C GLN A 248 30.46 -18.15 -9.39
N GLY A 249 31.26 -17.65 -10.35
CA GLY A 249 32.03 -18.47 -11.29
C GLY A 249 31.30 -18.91 -12.57
N GLN A 250 30.06 -18.47 -12.78
CA GLN A 250 29.26 -18.81 -13.98
C GLN A 250 29.50 -17.85 -15.16
N GLU A 251 30.29 -16.80 -14.98
CA GLU A 251 30.54 -15.76 -15.99
C GLU A 251 31.19 -16.35 -17.25
N VAL A 252 32.17 -17.25 -17.08
CA VAL A 252 32.89 -17.88 -18.21
C VAL A 252 31.96 -18.78 -19.03
N VAL A 253 31.02 -19.46 -18.38
CA VAL A 253 30.03 -20.32 -19.06
C VAL A 253 29.09 -19.45 -19.90
N ALA A 254 28.63 -18.34 -19.34
CA ALA A 254 27.81 -17.37 -20.06
C ALA A 254 28.53 -16.76 -21.26
N GLU A 255 29.80 -16.40 -21.11
CA GLU A 255 30.62 -15.87 -22.20
C GLU A 255 30.77 -16.88 -23.35
N ASN A 256 31.05 -18.14 -23.04
CA ASN A 256 31.16 -19.19 -24.05
C ASN A 256 29.82 -19.45 -24.77
N ALA A 257 28.71 -19.42 -24.02
CA ALA A 257 27.37 -19.59 -24.60
C ALA A 257 27.03 -18.45 -25.57
N LEU A 258 27.37 -17.21 -25.23
CA LEU A 258 27.19 -16.04 -26.12
C LEU A 258 28.04 -16.17 -27.40
N ASP A 259 29.29 -16.60 -27.27
CA ASP A 259 30.21 -16.74 -28.40
C ASP A 259 29.70 -17.81 -29.39
N VAL A 260 29.34 -19.00 -28.90
CA VAL A 260 28.77 -20.08 -29.73
C VAL A 260 27.46 -19.65 -30.37
N ALA A 261 26.59 -18.99 -29.61
CA ALA A 261 25.28 -18.58 -30.09
C ALA A 261 25.35 -17.50 -31.17
N ALA A 262 26.30 -16.57 -31.07
CA ALA A 262 26.52 -15.53 -32.07
C ALA A 262 26.97 -16.11 -33.42
N GLU A 263 27.80 -17.17 -33.40
CA GLU A 263 28.28 -17.85 -34.61
C GLU A 263 27.24 -18.83 -35.20
N SER A 264 26.59 -19.63 -34.35
CA SER A 264 25.76 -20.76 -34.78
C SER A 264 24.25 -20.47 -34.80
N GLY A 265 23.80 -19.31 -34.34
CA GLY A 265 22.39 -18.93 -34.35
C GLY A 265 21.57 -19.63 -33.27
N HIS A 266 21.99 -19.49 -32.02
CA HIS A 266 21.32 -20.10 -30.85
C HIS A 266 20.67 -19.04 -29.96
N TRP A 267 19.88 -19.50 -29.00
CA TRP A 267 19.30 -18.68 -27.94
C TRP A 267 20.14 -18.80 -26.67
N VAL A 268 20.33 -17.69 -25.96
CA VAL A 268 21.03 -17.65 -24.67
C VAL A 268 20.13 -17.00 -23.64
N ILE A 269 19.87 -17.70 -22.54
CA ILE A 269 19.18 -17.20 -21.36
C ILE A 269 20.22 -16.95 -20.27
N LEU A 270 20.32 -15.71 -19.82
CA LEU A 270 21.15 -15.27 -18.70
C LEU A 270 20.25 -14.91 -17.52
N GLN A 271 20.26 -15.73 -16.47
CA GLN A 271 19.44 -15.47 -15.28
C GLN A 271 20.20 -14.73 -14.20
N ASN A 272 19.49 -13.88 -13.46
CA ASN A 272 19.98 -13.24 -12.24
C ASN A 272 21.27 -12.41 -12.42
N ILE A 273 21.35 -11.63 -13.51
CA ILE A 273 22.58 -10.88 -13.81
C ILE A 273 22.98 -9.86 -12.75
N HIS A 274 22.02 -9.41 -11.93
CA HIS A 274 22.24 -8.53 -10.79
C HIS A 274 23.14 -9.16 -9.70
N LEU A 275 23.31 -10.48 -9.68
CA LEU A 275 24.20 -11.17 -8.74
C LEU A 275 25.69 -11.07 -9.11
N VAL A 276 26.02 -10.67 -10.35
CA VAL A 276 27.39 -10.62 -10.87
C VAL A 276 27.80 -9.21 -11.32
N ALA A 277 27.63 -8.23 -10.42
CA ALA A 277 27.82 -6.80 -10.70
C ALA A 277 29.13 -6.43 -11.44
N ARG A 278 30.25 -7.09 -11.09
CA ARG A 278 31.57 -6.81 -11.70
C ARG A 278 31.64 -7.23 -13.17
N TRP A 279 30.86 -8.23 -13.58
CA TRP A 279 30.87 -8.79 -14.93
C TRP A 279 29.96 -8.04 -15.90
N LEU A 280 29.02 -7.23 -15.39
CA LEU A 280 28.01 -6.56 -16.22
C LEU A 280 28.61 -5.68 -17.33
N SER A 281 29.76 -5.02 -17.07
CA SER A 281 30.47 -4.24 -18.09
C SER A 281 31.07 -5.08 -19.22
N THR A 282 31.47 -6.33 -18.93
CA THR A 282 31.93 -7.28 -19.94
C THR A 282 30.76 -7.81 -20.76
N LEU A 283 29.64 -8.13 -20.09
CA LEU A 283 28.41 -8.54 -20.75
C LEU A 283 27.93 -7.47 -21.74
N GLU A 284 27.88 -6.20 -21.32
CA GLU A 284 27.48 -5.07 -22.17
C GLU A 284 28.31 -5.01 -23.46
N LYS A 285 29.65 -5.07 -23.33
CA LYS A 285 30.57 -5.06 -24.48
C LYS A 285 30.38 -6.26 -25.41
N LYS A 286 30.12 -7.46 -24.87
CA LYS A 286 29.88 -8.67 -25.68
C LYS A 286 28.56 -8.58 -26.43
N VAL A 287 27.47 -8.17 -25.77
CA VAL A 287 26.16 -7.99 -26.40
C VAL A 287 26.24 -6.91 -27.48
N GLU A 288 26.93 -5.81 -27.23
CA GLU A 288 27.17 -4.76 -28.24
C GLU A 288 27.97 -5.28 -29.43
N ARG A 289 29.07 -6.01 -29.20
CA ARG A 289 29.88 -6.61 -30.28
C ARG A 289 29.06 -7.57 -31.15
N TYR A 290 28.21 -8.38 -30.54
CA TYR A 290 27.36 -9.35 -31.25
C TYR A 290 26.08 -8.74 -31.83
N SER A 291 25.86 -7.44 -31.65
CA SER A 291 24.73 -6.75 -32.27
C SER A 291 24.87 -6.63 -33.80
N THR A 292 26.09 -6.77 -34.33
CA THR A 292 26.40 -6.67 -35.77
C THR A 292 27.21 -7.87 -36.23
N GLY A 293 26.81 -8.50 -37.34
CA GLY A 293 27.55 -9.61 -37.95
C GLY A 293 27.41 -10.97 -37.28
N SER A 294 26.49 -11.11 -36.31
CA SER A 294 26.06 -12.39 -35.76
C SER A 294 24.99 -13.05 -36.62
N HIS A 295 24.75 -14.33 -36.38
CA HIS A 295 23.71 -15.10 -37.07
C HIS A 295 22.30 -14.53 -36.82
N ASP A 296 21.42 -14.55 -37.83
CA ASP A 296 20.08 -13.93 -37.76
C ASP A 296 19.17 -14.51 -36.67
N ASP A 297 19.34 -15.80 -36.34
CA ASP A 297 18.64 -16.49 -35.24
C ASP A 297 19.21 -16.21 -33.84
N TYR A 298 20.34 -15.53 -33.71
CA TYR A 298 20.95 -15.24 -32.40
C TYR A 298 20.01 -14.38 -31.54
N ARG A 299 19.66 -14.87 -30.35
CA ARG A 299 18.82 -14.14 -29.39
C ARG A 299 19.36 -14.27 -27.98
N VAL A 300 19.32 -13.16 -27.25
CA VAL A 300 19.72 -13.11 -25.83
C VAL A 300 18.53 -12.68 -24.99
N PHE A 301 18.25 -13.47 -23.97
CA PHE A 301 17.25 -13.22 -22.94
C PHE A 301 17.99 -12.99 -21.63
N ILE A 302 17.74 -11.86 -21.00
CA ILE A 302 18.43 -11.42 -19.78
C ILE A 302 17.38 -11.28 -18.70
N SER A 303 17.66 -11.71 -17.47
CA SER A 303 16.78 -11.41 -16.33
C SER A 303 17.53 -10.80 -15.15
N ALA A 304 16.89 -9.81 -14.51
CA ALA A 304 17.40 -9.18 -13.31
C ALA A 304 16.28 -8.70 -12.39
N GLU A 305 16.54 -8.72 -11.09
CA GLU A 305 15.73 -7.99 -10.13
C GLU A 305 16.11 -6.50 -10.14
N PRO A 306 15.13 -5.60 -9.99
CA PRO A 306 15.39 -4.18 -9.79
C PRO A 306 16.13 -3.94 -8.47
N ALA A 307 17.03 -2.96 -8.46
CA ALA A 307 17.65 -2.51 -7.22
C ALA A 307 16.59 -1.92 -6.26
N PRO A 308 16.75 -2.11 -4.93
CA PRO A 308 15.79 -1.61 -3.95
C PRO A 308 15.75 -0.08 -3.89
N SER A 309 16.83 0.60 -4.28
CA SER A 309 16.89 2.06 -4.37
C SER A 309 17.58 2.50 -5.67
N PRO A 310 17.33 3.74 -6.15
CA PRO A 310 18.01 4.26 -7.34
C PRO A 310 19.54 4.29 -7.22
N GLU A 311 20.06 4.55 -6.03
CA GLU A 311 21.51 4.66 -5.75
C GLU A 311 22.22 3.31 -5.77
N SER A 312 21.47 2.22 -5.56
CA SER A 312 21.98 0.84 -5.60
C SER A 312 21.84 0.18 -6.97
N HIS A 313 21.44 0.93 -8.00
CA HIS A 313 21.29 0.41 -9.35
C HIS A 313 22.66 0.09 -9.99
N ILE A 314 22.82 -1.16 -10.43
CA ILE A 314 24.10 -1.67 -10.97
C ILE A 314 24.03 -2.10 -12.44
N ILE A 315 22.84 -2.13 -13.04
CA ILE A 315 22.67 -2.62 -14.42
C ILE A 315 23.15 -1.54 -15.40
N PRO A 316 24.08 -1.86 -16.32
CA PRO A 316 24.57 -0.88 -17.29
C PRO A 316 23.46 -0.31 -18.17
N GLN A 317 23.55 1.00 -18.42
CA GLN A 317 22.59 1.73 -19.24
C GLN A 317 22.52 1.20 -20.67
N GLY A 318 23.63 0.80 -21.29
CA GLY A 318 23.62 0.31 -22.68
C GLY A 318 22.91 -1.03 -22.85
N ILE A 319 22.93 -1.90 -21.83
CA ILE A 319 22.11 -3.13 -21.81
C ILE A 319 20.63 -2.75 -21.78
N LEU A 320 20.25 -1.84 -20.88
CA LEU A 320 18.86 -1.43 -20.74
C LEU A 320 18.40 -0.72 -22.02
N GLU A 321 19.07 0.32 -22.48
CA GLU A 321 18.68 1.13 -23.64
C GLU A 321 18.41 0.33 -24.92
N ASN A 322 19.20 -0.73 -25.17
CA ASN A 322 19.10 -1.56 -26.36
C ASN A 322 18.16 -2.76 -26.20
N ALA A 323 17.67 -3.04 -24.99
CA ALA A 323 16.79 -4.17 -24.75
C ALA A 323 15.29 -3.83 -24.87
N ILE A 324 14.50 -4.82 -25.28
CA ILE A 324 13.06 -4.85 -25.05
C ILE A 324 12.84 -5.27 -23.59
N LYS A 325 12.35 -4.36 -22.76
CA LYS A 325 12.04 -4.67 -21.36
C LYS A 325 10.67 -5.31 -21.27
N ILE A 326 10.57 -6.35 -20.46
CA ILE A 326 9.34 -7.04 -20.11
C ILE A 326 9.29 -7.15 -18.59
N THR A 327 8.33 -6.47 -17.97
CA THR A 327 8.07 -6.64 -16.55
C THR A 327 7.12 -7.80 -16.34
N ASN A 328 7.53 -8.78 -15.53
CA ASN A 328 6.67 -9.91 -15.17
C ASN A 328 6.23 -9.79 -13.72
N GLU A 329 5.14 -9.06 -13.49
CA GLU A 329 4.52 -8.89 -12.18
C GLU A 329 3.28 -9.78 -12.03
N PRO A 330 2.94 -10.21 -10.80
CA PRO A 330 1.59 -10.65 -10.52
C PRO A 330 0.60 -9.56 -10.96
N PRO A 331 -0.49 -9.91 -11.66
CA PRO A 331 -1.49 -8.93 -12.01
C PRO A 331 -2.10 -8.33 -10.74
N THR A 332 -2.71 -7.16 -10.84
CA THR A 332 -3.38 -6.51 -9.72
C THR A 332 -4.89 -6.67 -9.83
N GLY A 333 -5.57 -6.76 -8.69
CA GLY A 333 -7.01 -6.95 -8.59
C GLY A 333 -7.43 -8.43 -8.48
N MET A 334 -8.61 -8.65 -7.90
CA MET A 334 -9.16 -9.98 -7.65
C MET A 334 -9.38 -10.75 -8.94
N TYR A 335 -9.97 -10.10 -9.95
CA TYR A 335 -10.32 -10.71 -11.23
C TYR A 335 -9.12 -11.39 -11.90
N ALA A 336 -8.03 -10.64 -12.11
CA ALA A 336 -6.87 -11.16 -12.80
C ALA A 336 -6.08 -12.18 -11.96
N ASN A 337 -6.02 -12.02 -10.64
CA ASN A 337 -5.37 -13.00 -9.77
C ASN A 337 -6.13 -14.31 -9.66
N LEU A 338 -7.46 -14.27 -9.69
CA LEU A 338 -8.28 -15.48 -9.62
C LEU A 338 -8.14 -16.33 -10.90
N HIS A 339 -8.16 -15.70 -12.08
CA HIS A 339 -7.84 -16.40 -13.33
C HIS A 339 -6.42 -16.97 -13.31
N LYS A 340 -5.43 -16.17 -12.90
CA LYS A 340 -4.04 -16.63 -12.82
C LYS A 340 -3.85 -17.81 -11.86
N ALA A 341 -4.59 -17.83 -10.75
CA ALA A 341 -4.58 -18.95 -9.81
C ALA A 341 -5.16 -20.22 -10.45
N LEU A 342 -6.22 -20.11 -11.24
CA LEU A 342 -6.80 -21.24 -11.99
C LEU A 342 -5.90 -21.72 -13.13
N ASP A 343 -5.19 -20.81 -13.81
CA ASP A 343 -4.25 -21.12 -14.91
C ASP A 343 -3.06 -21.99 -14.46
N LEU A 344 -2.86 -22.18 -13.16
CA LEU A 344 -1.89 -23.14 -12.63
C LEU A 344 -2.33 -24.60 -12.79
N PHE A 345 -3.60 -24.83 -13.15
CA PHE A 345 -4.22 -26.14 -13.24
C PHE A 345 -4.79 -26.39 -14.64
N THR A 346 -5.03 -27.66 -14.95
CA THR A 346 -5.59 -28.09 -16.23
C THR A 346 -6.91 -28.83 -16.03
N GLN A 347 -7.63 -29.09 -17.13
CA GLN A 347 -8.80 -29.97 -17.10
C GLN A 347 -8.48 -31.33 -16.45
N ASP A 348 -7.33 -31.93 -16.78
CA ASP A 348 -6.89 -33.19 -16.19
C ASP A 348 -6.70 -33.09 -14.67
N THR A 349 -6.27 -31.94 -14.17
CA THR A 349 -6.14 -31.71 -12.73
C THR A 349 -7.52 -31.68 -12.06
N LEU A 350 -8.51 -31.05 -12.69
CA LEU A 350 -9.87 -30.97 -12.16
C LEU A 350 -10.57 -32.34 -12.12
N GLU A 351 -10.13 -33.28 -12.97
CA GLU A 351 -10.70 -34.63 -13.11
C GLU A 351 -9.89 -35.72 -12.39
N MET A 352 -8.80 -35.35 -11.70
CA MET A 352 -7.89 -36.34 -11.11
C MET A 352 -8.45 -37.07 -9.88
N CYS A 353 -9.42 -36.48 -9.17
CA CYS A 353 -9.93 -36.99 -7.90
C CYS A 353 -11.26 -37.75 -8.09
N THR A 354 -11.39 -38.89 -7.41
CA THR A 354 -12.62 -39.70 -7.37
C THR A 354 -13.81 -38.96 -6.75
N LYS A 355 -13.54 -37.98 -5.88
CA LYS A 355 -14.54 -37.10 -5.25
C LYS A 355 -14.57 -35.74 -5.94
N GLU A 356 -15.06 -35.77 -7.16
CA GLU A 356 -14.98 -34.65 -8.09
C GLU A 356 -15.63 -33.37 -7.54
N ILE A 357 -16.82 -33.47 -6.94
CA ILE A 357 -17.57 -32.31 -6.42
C ILE A 357 -16.79 -31.64 -5.28
N GLU A 358 -16.35 -32.43 -4.29
CA GLU A 358 -15.62 -31.92 -3.14
C GLU A 358 -14.27 -31.34 -3.55
N PHE A 359 -13.53 -32.05 -4.41
CA PHE A 359 -12.21 -31.61 -4.87
C PHE A 359 -12.29 -30.30 -5.63
N LYS A 360 -13.15 -30.19 -6.65
CA LYS A 360 -13.26 -28.99 -7.47
C LYS A 360 -13.77 -27.79 -6.67
N CYS A 361 -14.73 -27.99 -5.77
CA CYS A 361 -15.27 -26.94 -4.92
C CYS A 361 -14.18 -26.39 -3.96
N ILE A 362 -13.42 -27.26 -3.29
CA ILE A 362 -12.31 -26.84 -2.42
C ILE A 362 -11.19 -26.19 -3.24
N LEU A 363 -10.87 -26.72 -4.43
CA LEU A 363 -9.85 -26.15 -5.32
C LEU A 363 -10.20 -24.72 -5.72
N PHE A 364 -11.44 -24.44 -6.12
CA PHE A 364 -11.87 -23.09 -6.45
C PHE A 364 -11.80 -22.16 -5.23
N ALA A 365 -12.27 -22.61 -4.06
CA ALA A 365 -12.17 -21.86 -2.81
C ALA A 365 -10.70 -21.54 -2.44
N LEU A 366 -9.76 -22.46 -2.70
CA LEU A 366 -8.34 -22.24 -2.50
C LEU A 366 -7.73 -21.27 -3.53
N CYS A 367 -8.19 -21.29 -4.77
CA CYS A 367 -7.80 -20.28 -5.78
C CYS A 367 -8.27 -18.88 -5.35
N TYR A 368 -9.50 -18.77 -4.86
CA TYR A 368 -10.02 -17.52 -4.31
C TYR A 368 -9.23 -17.07 -3.07
N PHE A 369 -8.99 -17.97 -2.12
CA PHE A 369 -8.16 -17.72 -0.95
C PHE A 369 -6.75 -17.24 -1.35
N HIS A 370 -6.11 -17.89 -2.31
CA HIS A 370 -4.79 -17.51 -2.82
C HIS A 370 -4.80 -16.08 -3.39
N ALA A 371 -5.79 -15.77 -4.24
CA ALA A 371 -5.95 -14.42 -4.78
C ALA A 371 -6.19 -13.38 -3.67
N VAL A 372 -6.98 -13.72 -2.64
CA VAL A 372 -7.22 -12.86 -1.47
C VAL A 372 -5.93 -12.57 -0.71
N VAL A 373 -5.18 -13.61 -0.30
CA VAL A 373 -3.97 -13.39 0.53
C VAL A 373 -2.89 -12.63 -0.20
N ALA A 374 -2.75 -12.86 -1.51
CA ALA A 374 -1.80 -12.16 -2.37
C ALA A 374 -2.16 -10.67 -2.54
N GLU A 375 -3.42 -10.36 -2.85
CA GLU A 375 -3.85 -8.98 -3.09
C GLU A 375 -4.04 -8.17 -1.82
N ARG A 376 -4.41 -8.82 -0.71
CA ARG A 376 -4.68 -8.14 0.56
C ARG A 376 -3.48 -7.36 1.10
N ARG A 377 -2.25 -7.71 0.69
CA ARG A 377 -1.03 -6.92 1.01
C ARG A 377 -1.09 -5.46 0.54
N LYS A 378 -1.92 -5.13 -0.46
CA LYS A 378 -2.05 -3.76 -0.97
C LYS A 378 -2.65 -2.78 0.05
N PHE A 379 -3.38 -3.28 1.05
CA PHE A 379 -3.97 -2.47 2.12
C PHE A 379 -3.01 -2.20 3.29
N GLY A 380 -1.72 -2.52 3.13
CA GLY A 380 -0.70 -2.32 4.16
C GLY A 380 -1.04 -3.07 5.46
N ALA A 381 -0.85 -2.41 6.60
CA ALA A 381 -1.07 -2.98 7.93
C ALA A 381 -2.52 -3.43 8.20
N GLN A 382 -3.52 -2.83 7.53
CA GLN A 382 -4.92 -3.31 7.62
C GLN A 382 -5.12 -4.64 6.88
N GLY A 383 -4.34 -4.88 5.84
CA GLY A 383 -4.33 -6.15 5.12
C GLY A 383 -3.62 -7.23 5.93
N TRP A 384 -2.34 -7.00 6.19
CA TRP A 384 -1.44 -7.85 6.98
C TRP A 384 -0.53 -6.96 7.82
N ASN A 385 -0.31 -7.30 9.10
CA ASN A 385 0.62 -6.56 9.95
C ASN A 385 2.05 -6.58 9.38
N ARG A 386 2.42 -7.64 8.65
CA ARG A 386 3.69 -7.74 7.91
C ARG A 386 3.47 -8.22 6.47
N SER A 387 4.42 -7.88 5.60
CA SER A 387 4.40 -8.39 4.22
C SER A 387 4.96 -9.81 4.16
N TYR A 388 4.21 -10.75 3.59
CA TYR A 388 4.60 -12.15 3.43
C TYR A 388 4.76 -12.55 1.95
N PRO A 389 5.75 -13.41 1.62
CA PRO A 389 6.05 -13.80 0.25
C PRO A 389 5.23 -15.03 -0.22
N PHE A 390 3.89 -14.94 -0.17
CA PHE A 390 3.03 -16.00 -0.72
C PHE A 390 3.26 -16.15 -2.22
N ASN A 391 3.32 -17.40 -2.71
CA ASN A 391 3.66 -17.73 -4.09
C ASN A 391 2.81 -18.88 -4.65
N ASN A 392 2.89 -19.10 -5.96
CA ASN A 392 2.11 -20.13 -6.67
C ASN A 392 2.44 -21.57 -6.20
N GLY A 393 3.62 -21.79 -5.63
CA GLY A 393 4.00 -23.07 -5.04
C GLY A 393 3.12 -23.44 -3.84
N ASP A 394 2.75 -22.45 -3.02
CA ASP A 394 1.88 -22.65 -1.87
C ASP A 394 0.51 -23.20 -2.30
N LEU A 395 -0.06 -22.65 -3.40
CA LEU A 395 -1.33 -23.09 -3.96
C LEU A 395 -1.22 -24.47 -4.64
N THR A 396 -0.25 -24.68 -5.53
CA THR A 396 -0.12 -25.95 -6.25
C THR A 396 0.15 -27.14 -5.33
N ILE A 397 0.99 -26.97 -4.30
CA ILE A 397 1.22 -28.02 -3.31
C ILE A 397 -0.03 -28.22 -2.44
N SER A 398 -0.78 -27.17 -2.09
CA SER A 398 -2.04 -27.30 -1.35
C SER A 398 -3.07 -28.16 -2.10
N ILE A 399 -3.16 -28.02 -3.42
CA ILE A 399 -4.04 -28.87 -4.26
C ILE A 399 -3.57 -30.33 -4.30
N ASN A 400 -2.25 -30.57 -4.36
CA ASN A 400 -1.72 -31.94 -4.26
C ASN A 400 -2.02 -32.58 -2.89
N VAL A 401 -1.90 -31.81 -1.81
CA VAL A 401 -2.26 -32.26 -0.46
C VAL A 401 -3.76 -32.54 -0.36
N LEU A 402 -4.59 -31.66 -0.93
CA LEU A 402 -6.05 -31.84 -1.01
C LEU A 402 -6.39 -33.18 -1.69
N TYR A 403 -5.83 -33.44 -2.87
CA TYR A 403 -6.04 -34.68 -3.61
C TYR A 403 -5.69 -35.90 -2.74
N ASN A 404 -4.48 -35.94 -2.19
CA ASN A 404 -4.01 -37.07 -1.39
C ASN A 404 -4.91 -37.33 -0.18
N TYR A 405 -5.38 -36.28 0.51
CA TYR A 405 -6.25 -36.41 1.67
C TYR A 405 -7.67 -36.85 1.31
N LEU A 406 -8.21 -36.37 0.18
CA LEU A 406 -9.52 -36.80 -0.28
C LEU A 406 -9.52 -38.25 -0.77
N GLU A 407 -8.45 -38.72 -1.41
CA GLU A 407 -8.33 -40.13 -1.81
C GLU A 407 -8.11 -41.06 -0.61
N ALA A 408 -7.31 -40.64 0.37
CA ALA A 408 -6.97 -41.48 1.52
C ALA A 408 -8.11 -41.66 2.55
N ASN A 409 -9.08 -40.73 2.59
CA ASN A 409 -10.11 -40.70 3.63
C ASN A 409 -11.50 -40.87 3.03
N PRO A 410 -12.44 -41.62 3.63
CA PRO A 410 -13.79 -41.77 3.07
C PRO A 410 -14.63 -40.49 3.14
N LYS A 411 -14.39 -39.63 4.13
CA LYS A 411 -15.06 -38.33 4.31
C LYS A 411 -14.04 -37.21 4.21
N VAL A 412 -14.48 -36.01 3.87
CA VAL A 412 -13.62 -34.82 3.83
C VAL A 412 -13.11 -34.49 5.25
N PRO A 413 -11.80 -34.51 5.50
CA PRO A 413 -11.23 -34.17 6.80
C PRO A 413 -11.04 -32.65 6.93
N TRP A 414 -12.16 -31.93 7.13
CA TRP A 414 -12.21 -30.46 7.09
C TRP A 414 -11.18 -29.76 7.99
N ASP A 415 -11.07 -30.20 9.25
CA ASP A 415 -10.17 -29.56 10.23
C ASP A 415 -8.69 -29.80 9.88
N ASP A 416 -8.35 -31.00 9.43
CA ASP A 416 -6.99 -31.33 8.98
C ASP A 416 -6.60 -30.51 7.76
N LEU A 417 -7.49 -30.40 6.76
CA LEU A 417 -7.23 -29.60 5.56
C LEU A 417 -7.02 -28.12 5.92
N ARG A 418 -7.89 -27.53 6.75
CA ARG A 418 -7.72 -26.14 7.22
C ARG A 418 -6.42 -25.96 7.99
N TYR A 419 -6.04 -26.92 8.83
CA TYR A 419 -4.78 -26.89 9.55
C TYR A 419 -3.59 -26.94 8.59
N LEU A 420 -3.56 -27.88 7.65
CA LEU A 420 -2.46 -28.01 6.68
C LEU A 420 -2.29 -26.74 5.85
N PHE A 421 -3.39 -26.21 5.28
CA PHE A 421 -3.32 -25.00 4.46
C PHE A 421 -2.97 -23.77 5.29
N GLY A 422 -3.56 -23.62 6.47
CA GLY A 422 -3.45 -22.41 7.28
C GLY A 422 -2.20 -22.33 8.13
N GLU A 423 -1.76 -23.46 8.70
CA GLU A 423 -0.64 -23.51 9.67
C GLU A 423 0.68 -23.92 9.05
N ILE A 424 0.64 -24.73 8.00
CA ILE A 424 1.85 -25.30 7.39
C ILE A 424 2.14 -24.60 6.06
N MET A 425 1.22 -24.66 5.10
CA MET A 425 1.45 -24.16 3.75
C MET A 425 1.59 -22.64 3.73
N TYR A 426 0.51 -21.91 4.05
CA TYR A 426 0.55 -20.45 4.13
C TYR A 426 1.09 -19.98 5.48
N GLY A 427 0.73 -20.67 6.56
CA GLY A 427 1.18 -20.35 7.92
C GLY A 427 2.69 -20.47 8.14
N GLY A 428 3.40 -21.25 7.34
CA GLY A 428 4.86 -21.36 7.37
C GLY A 428 5.57 -20.03 7.06
N HIS A 429 4.92 -19.14 6.29
CA HIS A 429 5.45 -17.80 6.00
C HIS A 429 5.11 -16.77 7.08
N ILE A 430 4.06 -17.02 7.87
CA ILE A 430 3.45 -16.04 8.75
C ILE A 430 4.15 -16.03 10.12
N THR A 431 4.70 -14.88 10.48
CA THR A 431 5.46 -14.67 11.72
C THR A 431 4.71 -13.88 12.80
N ASP A 432 3.58 -13.24 12.46
CA ASP A 432 2.77 -12.47 13.40
C ASP A 432 1.52 -13.28 13.80
N ASP A 433 1.23 -13.35 15.10
CA ASP A 433 0.14 -14.20 15.61
C ASP A 433 -1.25 -13.69 15.17
N TRP A 434 -1.43 -12.38 15.01
CA TRP A 434 -2.70 -11.82 14.54
C TRP A 434 -2.92 -12.08 13.06
N ASP A 435 -1.85 -12.01 12.26
CA ASP A 435 -1.88 -12.42 10.86
C ASP A 435 -2.14 -13.93 10.73
N ARG A 436 -1.59 -14.76 11.63
CA ARG A 436 -1.86 -16.20 11.66
C ARG A 436 -3.33 -16.48 12.00
N ARG A 437 -3.90 -15.75 12.96
CA ARG A 437 -5.34 -15.78 13.27
C ARG A 437 -6.19 -15.39 12.06
N LEU A 438 -5.80 -14.36 11.32
CA LEU A 438 -6.47 -13.93 10.09
C LEU A 438 -6.47 -15.03 9.03
N CYS A 439 -5.31 -15.61 8.74
CA CYS A 439 -5.14 -16.71 7.78
C CYS A 439 -6.04 -17.91 8.11
N ARG A 440 -6.04 -18.37 9.37
CA ARG A 440 -6.94 -19.46 9.82
C ARG A 440 -8.41 -19.10 9.63
N THR A 441 -8.78 -17.85 9.94
CA THR A 441 -10.18 -17.40 9.86
C THR A 441 -10.70 -17.44 8.43
N TYR A 442 -9.88 -17.06 7.44
CA TYR A 442 -10.25 -17.22 6.04
C TYR A 442 -10.59 -18.67 5.68
N LEU A 443 -9.74 -19.61 6.08
CA LEU A 443 -9.96 -21.02 5.74
C LEU A 443 -11.17 -21.61 6.48
N VAL A 444 -11.47 -21.14 7.68
CA VAL A 444 -12.71 -21.51 8.40
C VAL A 444 -13.96 -20.98 7.69
N GLU A 445 -13.91 -19.75 7.16
CA GLU A 445 -15.06 -19.16 6.46
C GLU A 445 -15.21 -19.65 5.01
N TYR A 446 -14.11 -19.96 4.31
CA TYR A 446 -14.17 -20.40 2.92
C TYR A 446 -14.29 -21.91 2.75
N ILE A 447 -13.67 -22.71 3.63
CA ILE A 447 -13.60 -24.17 3.50
C ILE A 447 -14.48 -24.82 4.57
N ARG A 448 -15.77 -24.96 4.28
CA ARG A 448 -16.79 -25.50 5.19
C ARG A 448 -17.76 -26.43 4.49
N ALA A 449 -18.41 -27.32 5.23
CA ALA A 449 -19.24 -28.38 4.64
C ALA A 449 -20.41 -27.83 3.81
N GLU A 450 -20.97 -26.70 4.24
CA GLU A 450 -22.10 -26.01 3.62
C GLU A 450 -21.78 -25.50 2.20
N MET A 451 -20.49 -25.36 1.84
CA MET A 451 -20.11 -24.88 0.52
C MET A 451 -20.45 -25.87 -0.61
N LEU A 452 -20.59 -27.16 -0.28
CA LEU A 452 -21.00 -28.19 -1.21
C LEU A 452 -22.48 -28.08 -1.62
N GLU A 453 -23.27 -27.31 -0.88
CA GLU A 453 -24.68 -27.03 -1.15
C GLU A 453 -24.87 -25.84 -2.11
N GLY A 454 -23.80 -25.11 -2.44
CA GLY A 454 -23.81 -23.99 -3.40
C GLY A 454 -24.34 -22.65 -2.87
N GLU A 455 -24.74 -22.57 -1.60
CA GLU A 455 -25.31 -21.34 -1.01
C GLU A 455 -24.26 -20.43 -0.36
N VAL A 456 -23.01 -20.87 -0.27
CA VAL A 456 -21.95 -20.11 0.41
C VAL A 456 -21.42 -18.98 -0.48
N LEU A 457 -21.44 -17.77 0.06
CA LEU A 457 -20.80 -16.59 -0.51
C LEU A 457 -19.31 -16.55 -0.09
N LEU A 458 -18.42 -16.44 -1.07
CA LEU A 458 -17.00 -16.16 -0.85
C LEU A 458 -16.77 -14.67 -0.56
N ALA A 459 -17.58 -13.82 -1.19
CA ALA A 459 -17.67 -12.39 -0.89
C ALA A 459 -19.10 -11.88 -1.14
N PRO A 460 -19.47 -10.68 -0.65
CA PRO A 460 -20.76 -10.07 -0.96
C PRO A 460 -20.99 -10.02 -2.48
N GLY A 461 -22.01 -10.73 -2.96
CA GLY A 461 -22.34 -10.80 -4.39
C GLY A 461 -21.53 -11.83 -5.20
N PHE A 462 -20.69 -12.65 -4.57
CA PHE A 462 -19.93 -13.71 -5.25
C PHE A 462 -20.10 -15.06 -4.55
N GLN A 463 -20.87 -15.95 -5.18
CA GLN A 463 -21.12 -17.31 -4.69
C GLN A 463 -19.99 -18.26 -5.10
N ILE A 464 -19.87 -19.38 -4.38
CA ILE A 464 -19.03 -20.47 -4.84
C ILE A 464 -19.65 -21.07 -6.12
N PRO A 465 -18.88 -21.26 -7.21
CA PRO A 465 -19.43 -21.81 -8.44
C PRO A 465 -19.91 -23.26 -8.25
N PRO A 466 -20.88 -23.71 -9.06
CA PRO A 466 -21.23 -25.11 -9.15
C PRO A 466 -20.06 -25.93 -9.75
N ASN A 467 -20.21 -27.26 -9.81
CA ASN A 467 -19.24 -28.11 -10.49
C ASN A 467 -19.21 -27.78 -12.00
N LEU A 468 -18.12 -27.17 -12.46
CA LEU A 468 -17.87 -26.79 -13.85
C LEU A 468 -16.59 -27.45 -14.39
N ASP A 469 -16.39 -27.38 -15.70
CA ASP A 469 -15.12 -27.65 -16.35
C ASP A 469 -14.18 -26.44 -16.28
N TYR A 470 -12.93 -26.59 -16.71
CA TYR A 470 -11.93 -25.55 -16.66
C TYR A 470 -12.41 -24.26 -17.33
N LYS A 471 -12.99 -24.38 -18.54
CA LYS A 471 -13.51 -23.21 -19.27
C LYS A 471 -14.68 -22.56 -18.54
N GLY A 472 -15.61 -23.36 -18.02
CA GLY A 472 -16.76 -22.87 -17.26
C GLY A 472 -16.37 -22.10 -16.01
N TYR A 473 -15.29 -22.46 -15.31
CA TYR A 473 -14.80 -21.65 -14.19
C TYR A 473 -14.31 -20.26 -14.60
N HIS A 474 -13.61 -20.14 -15.74
CA HIS A 474 -13.21 -18.83 -16.26
C HIS A 474 -14.44 -17.99 -16.65
N GLU A 475 -15.40 -18.58 -17.38
CA GLU A 475 -16.65 -17.91 -17.76
C GLU A 475 -17.46 -17.47 -16.52
N TYR A 476 -17.50 -18.30 -15.48
CA TYR A 476 -18.17 -17.94 -14.23
C TYR A 476 -17.56 -16.69 -13.57
N ILE A 477 -16.23 -16.57 -13.56
CA ILE A 477 -15.53 -15.39 -13.02
C ILE A 477 -15.86 -14.15 -13.85
N ASP A 478 -15.84 -14.27 -15.19
CA ASP A 478 -16.16 -13.18 -16.11
C ASP A 478 -17.56 -12.62 -15.89
N GLU A 479 -18.54 -13.49 -15.62
CA GLU A 479 -19.95 -13.11 -15.51
C GLU A 479 -20.38 -12.72 -14.10
N ASN A 480 -19.82 -13.35 -13.06
CA ASN A 480 -20.34 -13.29 -11.70
C ASN A 480 -19.45 -12.53 -10.72
N LEU A 481 -18.16 -12.30 -11.00
CA LEU A 481 -17.29 -11.60 -10.07
C LEU A 481 -17.70 -10.11 -9.97
N PRO A 482 -18.02 -9.59 -8.77
CA PRO A 482 -18.34 -8.18 -8.61
C PRO A 482 -17.17 -7.26 -8.97
N PRO A 483 -17.45 -5.98 -9.26
CA PRO A 483 -16.41 -4.98 -9.43
C PRO A 483 -15.44 -4.96 -8.24
N GLU A 484 -14.17 -4.70 -8.54
CA GLU A 484 -13.09 -4.60 -7.57
C GLU A 484 -13.47 -3.71 -6.38
N SER A 485 -13.45 -4.29 -5.18
CA SER A 485 -13.80 -3.62 -3.92
C SER A 485 -13.11 -4.30 -2.74
N PRO A 486 -12.78 -3.57 -1.66
CA PRO A 486 -12.23 -4.16 -0.43
C PRO A 486 -13.06 -5.32 0.15
N TYR A 487 -14.37 -5.35 -0.14
CA TYR A 487 -15.26 -6.44 0.27
C TYR A 487 -14.86 -7.80 -0.31
N LEU A 488 -14.25 -7.86 -1.50
CA LEU A 488 -13.72 -9.11 -2.07
C LEU A 488 -12.60 -9.71 -1.22
N TYR A 489 -11.98 -8.90 -0.37
CA TYR A 489 -10.96 -9.33 0.57
C TYR A 489 -11.50 -9.44 1.98
N GLY A 490 -12.79 -9.20 2.23
CA GLY A 490 -13.37 -9.14 3.58
C GLY A 490 -13.09 -7.85 4.34
N LEU A 491 -12.60 -6.80 3.68
CA LEU A 491 -12.36 -5.47 4.27
C LEU A 491 -13.52 -4.52 4.03
N HIS A 492 -13.66 -3.52 4.89
CA HIS A 492 -14.57 -2.39 4.66
C HIS A 492 -13.99 -1.44 3.58
N PRO A 493 -14.81 -0.79 2.73
CA PRO A 493 -14.35 0.20 1.73
C PRO A 493 -13.52 1.37 2.27
N ASN A 494 -13.54 1.62 3.59
CA ASN A 494 -12.66 2.61 4.21
C ASN A 494 -11.18 2.23 4.10
N ALA A 495 -10.87 0.93 3.95
CA ALA A 495 -9.51 0.43 3.84
C ALA A 495 -8.78 0.96 2.60
N GLU A 496 -9.51 1.23 1.51
CA GLU A 496 -8.89 1.73 0.29
C GLU A 496 -8.59 3.23 0.30
N ILE A 497 -9.37 4.01 1.06
CA ILE A 497 -9.30 5.48 1.04
C ILE A 497 -7.89 5.98 1.38
N GLY A 498 -7.29 5.43 2.43
CA GLY A 498 -5.95 5.84 2.88
C GLY A 498 -4.88 5.53 1.84
N PHE A 499 -4.80 4.29 1.36
CA PHE A 499 -3.74 3.91 0.42
C PHE A 499 -3.94 4.58 -0.95
N LEU A 500 -5.18 4.66 -1.46
CA LEU A 500 -5.45 5.28 -2.75
C LEU A 500 -5.17 6.79 -2.74
N THR A 501 -5.40 7.47 -1.61
CA THR A 501 -5.02 8.87 -1.44
C THR A 501 -3.51 9.04 -1.64
N VAL A 502 -2.69 8.23 -0.95
CA VAL A 502 -1.23 8.25 -1.09
C VAL A 502 -0.79 7.87 -2.50
N THR A 503 -1.42 6.86 -3.12
CA THR A 503 -1.13 6.46 -4.51
C THR A 503 -1.42 7.60 -5.48
N SER A 504 -2.54 8.31 -5.30
CA SER A 504 -2.90 9.44 -6.15
C SER A 504 -1.93 10.62 -6.00
N GLU A 505 -1.51 10.93 -4.77
CA GLU A 505 -0.55 11.99 -4.49
C GLU A 505 0.81 11.67 -5.12
N LYS A 506 1.26 10.41 -4.99
CA LYS A 506 2.47 9.95 -5.65
C LYS A 506 2.36 10.07 -7.18
N LEU A 507 1.23 9.67 -7.76
CA LEU A 507 0.99 9.81 -9.21
C LEU A 507 1.17 11.27 -9.65
N PHE A 508 0.47 12.23 -9.03
CA PHE A 508 0.55 13.62 -9.44
C PHE A 508 1.92 14.24 -9.19
N ARG A 509 2.54 13.93 -8.05
CA ARG A 509 3.91 14.38 -7.75
C ARG A 509 4.92 13.89 -8.78
N THR A 510 4.88 12.61 -9.13
CA THR A 510 5.79 12.05 -10.14
C THR A 510 5.50 12.61 -11.53
N VAL A 511 4.23 12.81 -11.91
CA VAL A 511 3.87 13.50 -13.16
C VAL A 511 4.42 14.94 -13.18
N LEU A 512 4.31 15.68 -12.07
CA LEU A 512 4.85 17.03 -11.92
C LEU A 512 6.38 17.06 -12.06
N GLU A 513 7.09 16.13 -11.43
CA GLU A 513 8.56 16.00 -11.51
C GLU A 513 9.07 15.68 -12.92
N MET A 514 8.22 15.03 -13.74
CA MET A 514 8.50 14.74 -15.14
C MET A 514 8.16 15.88 -16.10
N GLN A 515 7.46 16.93 -15.66
CA GLN A 515 7.19 18.08 -16.53
C GLN A 515 8.51 18.78 -16.91
N PRO A 516 8.61 19.36 -18.12
CA PRO A 516 9.74 20.19 -18.49
C PRO A 516 9.89 21.30 -17.46
N LYS A 517 11.05 21.39 -16.81
CA LYS A 517 11.40 22.55 -15.99
C LYS A 517 11.65 23.70 -16.95
N GLU A 518 10.63 24.46 -17.31
CA GLU A 518 10.87 25.79 -17.86
C GLU A 518 11.63 26.58 -16.79
N THR A 519 12.84 26.98 -17.15
CA THR A 519 13.69 27.91 -16.41
C THR A 519 12.92 29.17 -16.05
N ASP A 520 12.95 29.52 -14.75
CA ASP A 520 12.71 30.85 -14.18
C ASP A 520 11.56 31.68 -14.76
N ALA A 521 10.37 31.50 -14.20
CA ALA A 521 9.38 32.56 -14.09
C ALA A 521 8.63 32.43 -12.75
N GLY A 522 9.35 32.73 -11.68
CA GLY A 522 8.80 32.74 -10.33
C GLY A 522 9.88 33.01 -9.31
N ALA A 523 10.40 34.24 -9.29
CA ALA A 523 11.03 34.80 -8.10
C ALA A 523 9.99 34.78 -6.98
N GLY A 524 9.88 33.64 -6.31
CA GLY A 524 9.07 33.48 -5.12
C GLY A 524 9.69 34.32 -4.04
N THR A 525 8.93 35.30 -3.57
CA THR A 525 9.11 36.06 -2.32
C THR A 525 8.99 35.14 -1.09
N GLY A 526 9.63 33.96 -1.14
CA GLY A 526 9.61 32.96 -0.10
C GLY A 526 10.74 33.19 0.89
N VAL A 527 10.42 33.04 2.17
CA VAL A 527 11.36 32.93 3.28
C VAL A 527 12.45 31.91 2.91
N SER A 528 13.73 32.25 3.17
CA SER A 528 14.83 31.33 2.83
C SER A 528 14.72 30.03 3.62
N ARG A 529 15.28 28.93 3.11
CA ARG A 529 15.26 27.63 3.81
C ARG A 529 15.82 27.76 5.24
N GLU A 530 16.92 28.47 5.40
CA GLU A 530 17.56 28.71 6.68
C GLU A 530 16.67 29.53 7.63
N GLU A 531 16.02 30.58 7.12
CA GLU A 531 15.08 31.38 7.91
C GLU A 531 13.88 30.56 8.41
N LYS A 532 13.32 29.69 7.55
CA LYS A 532 12.22 28.80 7.94
C LYS A 532 12.65 27.81 9.02
N VAL A 533 13.81 27.17 8.83
CA VAL A 533 14.37 26.21 9.82
C VAL A 533 14.64 26.92 11.14
N LYS A 534 15.22 28.13 11.10
CA LYS A 534 15.51 28.94 12.29
C LYS A 534 14.25 29.30 13.06
N ALA A 535 13.18 29.70 12.37
CA ALA A 535 11.91 30.04 12.99
C ALA A 535 11.29 28.84 13.75
N VAL A 536 11.26 27.67 13.12
CA VAL A 536 10.77 26.43 13.75
C VAL A 536 11.65 26.03 14.93
N LEU A 537 12.97 26.10 14.76
CA LEU A 537 13.94 25.80 15.81
C LEU A 537 13.74 26.70 17.04
N ASP A 538 13.59 28.00 16.84
CA ASP A 538 13.42 28.96 17.93
C ASP A 538 12.11 28.74 18.68
N GLU A 539 11.02 28.48 17.95
CA GLU A 539 9.72 28.14 18.56
C GLU A 539 9.83 26.90 19.46
N ILE A 540 10.46 25.82 18.96
CA ILE A 540 10.59 24.58 19.72
C ILE A 540 11.52 24.78 20.93
N LEU A 541 12.63 25.49 20.78
CA LEU A 541 13.57 25.76 21.88
C LEU A 541 12.98 26.65 22.97
N GLU A 542 12.11 27.59 22.63
CA GLU A 542 11.46 28.48 23.61
C GLU A 542 10.44 27.72 24.46
N LYS A 543 9.68 26.82 23.85
CA LYS A 543 8.54 26.15 24.50
C LYS A 543 8.85 24.72 24.97
N ILE A 544 10.08 24.21 24.80
CA ILE A 544 10.41 22.85 25.21
C ILE A 544 10.23 22.69 26.74
N PRO A 545 9.55 21.62 27.22
CA PRO A 545 9.31 21.44 28.64
C PRO A 545 10.60 21.34 29.46
N GLU A 546 10.55 21.85 30.70
CA GLU A 546 11.64 21.69 31.65
C GLU A 546 11.83 20.22 32.05
N THR A 547 13.04 19.88 32.49
CA THR A 547 13.34 18.51 32.91
C THR A 547 12.67 18.19 34.25
N PHE A 548 12.02 17.04 34.34
CA PHE A 548 11.47 16.52 35.58
C PHE A 548 12.60 16.24 36.57
N ASN A 549 12.58 16.89 37.74
CA ASN A 549 13.54 16.61 38.81
C ASN A 549 13.18 15.29 39.50
N MET A 550 13.78 14.21 39.03
CA MET A 550 13.49 12.85 39.52
C MET A 550 13.75 12.70 41.01
N ALA A 551 14.76 13.36 41.58
CA ALA A 551 15.07 13.28 43.00
C ALA A 551 13.94 13.88 43.87
N GLU A 552 13.43 15.04 43.48
CA GLU A 552 12.30 15.69 44.16
C GLU A 552 11.01 14.89 44.00
N ILE A 553 10.72 14.42 42.79
CA ILE A 553 9.52 13.64 42.47
C ILE A 553 9.51 12.33 43.26
N MET A 554 10.65 11.62 43.34
CA MET A 554 10.77 10.39 44.12
C MET A 554 10.68 10.64 45.64
N ALA A 555 11.20 11.77 46.13
CA ALA A 555 11.11 12.13 47.55
C ALA A 555 9.67 12.49 47.99
N LYS A 556 8.85 13.03 47.08
CA LYS A 556 7.43 13.36 47.34
C LYS A 556 6.52 12.14 47.46
N ALA A 557 6.88 11.02 46.81
CA ALA A 557 6.06 9.82 46.82
C ALA A 557 6.17 9.06 48.15
N ALA A 558 5.18 9.22 49.03
CA ALA A 558 5.13 8.56 50.34
C ALA A 558 5.08 7.02 50.23
N GLU A 559 4.37 6.48 49.22
CA GLU A 559 4.26 5.05 48.94
C GLU A 559 4.55 4.76 47.47
N LYS A 560 5.37 3.73 47.20
CA LYS A 560 5.70 3.29 45.84
C LYS A 560 4.65 2.31 45.31
N THR A 561 3.47 2.83 45.00
CA THR A 561 2.42 2.06 44.34
C THR A 561 2.81 1.72 42.89
N PRO A 562 2.20 0.70 42.27
CA PRO A 562 2.46 0.38 40.85
C PRO A 562 2.28 1.59 39.92
N TYR A 563 1.27 2.43 40.17
CA TYR A 563 0.99 3.64 39.40
C TYR A 563 2.10 4.69 39.52
N VAL A 564 2.63 4.89 40.73
CA VAL A 564 3.76 5.82 40.97
C VAL A 564 5.01 5.38 40.21
N VAL A 565 5.29 4.07 40.17
CA VAL A 565 6.43 3.53 39.42
C VAL A 565 6.28 3.80 37.92
N VAL A 566 5.07 3.70 37.37
CA VAL A 566 4.81 4.07 35.96
C VAL A 566 5.12 5.55 35.74
N ALA A 567 4.62 6.45 36.61
CA ALA A 567 4.90 7.88 36.48
C ALA A 567 6.41 8.18 36.47
N PHE A 568 7.19 7.53 37.32
CA PHE A 568 8.65 7.71 37.32
C PHE A 568 9.30 7.30 35.99
N GLN A 569 8.96 6.12 35.47
CA GLN A 569 9.50 5.63 34.20
C GLN A 569 9.14 6.54 33.02
N GLU A 570 7.91 7.06 33.02
CA GLU A 570 7.43 7.97 31.99
C GLU A 570 8.15 9.33 32.05
N CYS A 571 8.37 9.89 33.24
CA CYS A 571 9.17 11.11 33.42
C CYS A 571 10.63 10.93 33.00
N GLU A 572 11.25 9.79 33.31
CA GLU A 572 12.62 9.47 32.87
C GLU A 572 12.72 9.42 31.34
N ARG A 573 11.76 8.76 30.67
CA ARG A 573 11.71 8.72 29.20
C ARG A 573 11.48 10.09 28.59
N MET A 574 10.58 10.89 29.17
CA MET A 574 10.34 12.26 28.73
C MET A 574 11.62 13.11 28.84
N ASN A 575 12.36 12.98 29.94
CA ASN A 575 13.65 13.66 30.11
C ASN A 575 14.68 13.23 29.06
N ILE A 576 14.76 11.94 28.72
CA ILE A 576 15.69 11.45 27.68
C ILE A 576 15.38 12.10 26.32
N LEU A 577 14.10 12.17 25.95
CA LEU A 577 13.67 12.78 24.69
C LEU A 577 13.90 14.30 24.68
N THR A 578 13.43 15.02 25.69
CA THR A 578 13.53 16.50 25.71
C THR A 578 14.97 16.98 25.83
N ASN A 579 15.85 16.22 26.50
CA ASN A 579 17.28 16.51 26.54
C ASN A 579 17.96 16.34 25.18
N GLU A 580 17.62 15.30 24.42
CA GLU A 580 18.13 15.10 23.06
C GLU A 580 17.70 16.25 22.14
N MET A 581 16.41 16.61 22.18
CA MET A 581 15.87 17.73 21.40
C MET A 581 16.59 19.03 21.76
N ARG A 582 16.74 19.32 23.05
CA ARG A 582 17.46 20.52 23.52
C ARG A 582 18.92 20.54 23.09
N ARG A 583 19.63 19.40 23.15
CA ARG A 583 21.03 19.31 22.72
C ARG A 583 21.15 19.56 21.21
N SER A 584 20.44 18.77 20.41
CA SER A 584 20.53 18.81 18.95
C SER A 584 20.08 20.15 18.36
N LEU A 585 19.02 20.78 18.88
CA LEU A 585 18.59 22.11 18.45
C LEU A 585 19.58 23.22 18.83
N LYS A 586 20.22 23.14 20.01
CA LYS A 586 21.25 24.11 20.40
C LYS A 586 22.49 23.98 19.51
N GLU A 587 22.91 22.77 19.19
CA GLU A 587 24.03 22.50 18.28
C GLU A 587 23.73 23.02 16.86
N LEU A 588 22.54 22.74 16.32
CA LEU A 588 22.11 23.29 15.03
C LEU A 588 22.05 24.82 15.04
N ASN A 589 21.56 25.44 16.13
CA ASN A 589 21.54 26.90 16.26
C ASN A 589 22.95 27.52 16.23
N LEU A 590 23.93 26.88 16.86
CA LEU A 590 25.34 27.30 16.81
C LEU A 590 25.93 27.08 15.41
N GLY A 591 25.58 25.97 14.74
CA GLY A 591 25.95 25.69 13.36
C GLY A 591 25.43 26.75 12.38
N LEU A 592 24.15 27.14 12.51
CA LEU A 592 23.54 28.20 11.70
C LEU A 592 24.15 29.59 11.94
N LYS A 593 24.75 29.83 13.12
CA LYS A 593 25.51 31.05 13.42
C LYS A 593 26.96 31.01 12.92
N GLY A 594 27.42 29.87 12.41
CA GLY A 594 28.82 29.64 12.02
C GLY A 594 29.78 29.46 13.20
N GLU A 595 29.26 29.23 14.42
CA GLU A 595 30.07 28.99 15.63
C GLU A 595 30.51 27.52 15.75
N LEU A 596 29.78 26.60 15.10
CA LEU A 596 30.14 25.18 14.95
C LEU A 596 30.19 24.79 13.47
N THR A 597 31.05 23.83 13.14
CA THR A 597 31.05 23.19 11.81
C THR A 597 29.79 22.33 11.68
N ILE A 598 29.03 22.55 10.60
CA ILE A 598 27.84 21.77 10.28
C ILE A 598 28.22 20.30 10.06
N THR A 599 27.55 19.40 10.78
CA THR A 599 27.69 17.95 10.64
C THR A 599 26.52 17.37 9.86
N THR A 600 26.65 16.12 9.38
CA THR A 600 25.56 15.41 8.69
C THR A 600 24.29 15.33 9.55
N ASP A 601 24.42 15.04 10.85
CA ASP A 601 23.28 15.03 11.78
C ASP A 601 22.56 16.39 11.86
N MET A 602 23.29 17.50 11.76
CA MET A 602 22.69 18.85 11.71
C MET A 602 22.00 19.12 10.38
N GLU A 603 22.54 18.64 9.27
CA GLU A 603 21.92 18.75 7.94
C GLU A 603 20.62 17.93 7.87
N ASP A 604 20.63 16.72 8.42
CA ASP A 604 19.45 15.84 8.51
C ASP A 604 18.39 16.46 9.40
N LEU A 605 18.77 17.01 10.56
CA LEU A 605 17.86 17.75 11.44
C LEU A 605 17.28 18.99 10.72
N SER A 606 18.11 19.80 10.08
CA SER A 606 17.68 20.97 9.31
C SER A 606 16.70 20.59 8.18
N THR A 607 16.98 19.48 7.50
CA THR A 607 16.11 18.91 6.46
C THR A 607 14.77 18.48 7.04
N ALA A 608 14.76 17.79 8.18
CA ALA A 608 13.54 17.35 8.83
C ALA A 608 12.67 18.52 9.32
N LEU A 609 13.28 19.53 9.95
CA LEU A 609 12.59 20.77 10.38
C LEU A 609 11.98 21.51 9.19
N PHE A 610 12.66 21.53 8.04
CA PHE A 610 12.18 22.21 6.84
C PHE A 610 10.95 21.51 6.21
N TYR A 611 10.96 20.17 6.19
CA TYR A 611 9.93 19.33 5.57
C TYR A 611 8.80 18.90 6.52
N ASP A 612 8.73 19.44 7.74
CA ASP A 612 7.73 19.09 8.76
C ASP A 612 7.76 17.59 9.14
N THR A 613 8.94 16.98 9.18
CA THR A 613 9.13 15.60 9.62
C THR A 613 9.84 15.54 10.97
N VAL A 614 9.49 14.53 11.79
CA VAL A 614 10.16 14.30 13.08
C VAL A 614 11.54 13.68 12.79
N PRO A 615 12.65 14.26 13.27
CA PRO A 615 14.00 13.73 13.05
C PRO A 615 14.18 12.32 13.63
N ASP A 616 14.91 11.45 12.92
CA ASP A 616 15.12 10.04 13.33
C ASP A 616 15.76 9.89 14.71
N THR A 617 16.66 10.81 15.08
CA THR A 617 17.26 10.84 16.42
C THR A 617 16.22 11.06 17.52
N TRP A 618 15.18 11.84 17.24
CA TRP A 618 14.07 12.05 18.19
C TRP A 618 13.13 10.85 18.17
N VAL A 619 12.78 10.33 16.98
CA VAL A 619 11.94 9.13 16.82
C VAL A 619 12.49 7.95 17.61
N ALA A 620 13.81 7.72 17.59
CA ALA A 620 14.47 6.64 18.32
C ALA A 620 14.27 6.68 19.85
N ARG A 621 13.95 7.86 20.40
CA ARG A 621 13.71 8.09 21.84
C ARG A 621 12.23 8.37 22.14
N ALA A 622 11.43 8.64 21.12
CA ALA A 622 10.04 8.99 21.22
C ALA A 622 9.12 7.76 21.32
N TYR A 623 7.83 8.04 21.48
CA TYR A 623 6.77 7.09 21.22
C TYR A 623 6.51 6.99 19.70
N PRO A 624 6.10 5.81 19.19
CA PRO A 624 5.69 5.67 17.79
C PRO A 624 4.56 6.65 17.43
N SER A 625 4.72 7.36 16.32
CA SER A 625 3.76 8.36 15.81
C SER A 625 3.84 8.43 14.29
N MET A 626 2.73 8.83 13.66
CA MET A 626 2.64 9.09 12.21
C MET A 626 2.42 10.58 11.90
N MET A 627 2.48 11.45 12.92
CA MET A 627 2.25 12.89 12.79
C MET A 627 3.46 13.60 12.17
N GLY A 628 3.19 14.67 11.40
CA GLY A 628 4.20 15.67 11.04
C GLY A 628 4.73 16.41 12.28
N LEU A 629 5.86 17.07 12.14
CA LEU A 629 6.61 17.67 13.24
C LEU A 629 5.76 18.65 14.06
N ALA A 630 5.03 19.56 13.43
CA ALA A 630 4.22 20.56 14.13
C ALA A 630 3.13 19.91 15.01
N ALA A 631 2.41 18.93 14.46
CA ALA A 631 1.37 18.19 15.19
C ALA A 631 1.97 17.30 16.29
N TRP A 632 3.08 16.62 15.99
CA TRP A 632 3.80 15.79 16.94
C TRP A 632 4.33 16.60 18.13
N TYR A 633 4.85 17.81 17.89
CA TYR A 633 5.33 18.69 18.94
C TYR A 633 4.20 19.18 19.85
N ALA A 634 3.04 19.55 19.28
CA ALA A 634 1.86 19.90 20.07
C ALA A 634 1.38 18.72 20.95
N ASP A 635 1.40 17.51 20.40
CA ASP A 635 1.10 16.26 21.11
C ASP A 635 2.10 16.00 22.26
N LEU A 636 3.40 16.22 22.02
CA LEU A 636 4.46 16.10 23.04
C LEU A 636 4.24 17.06 24.21
N LEU A 637 3.90 18.33 23.94
CA LEU A 637 3.61 19.33 24.97
C LEU A 637 2.41 18.93 25.83
N LEU A 638 1.36 18.37 25.22
CA LEU A 638 0.20 17.86 25.94
C LEU A 638 0.58 16.70 26.87
N ARG A 639 1.43 15.77 26.41
CA ARG A 639 1.92 14.65 27.23
C ARG A 639 2.75 15.11 28.42
N SER A 640 3.62 16.11 28.24
CA SER A 640 4.39 16.68 29.35
C SER A 640 3.46 17.27 30.40
N ARG A 641 2.44 18.02 29.99
CA ARG A 641 1.46 18.62 30.90
C ARG A 641 0.67 17.58 31.70
N GLU A 642 0.25 16.49 31.05
CA GLU A 642 -0.47 15.40 31.74
C GLU A 642 0.45 14.70 32.78
N LEU A 643 1.74 14.50 32.46
CA LEU A 643 2.73 13.96 33.40
C LEU A 643 3.04 14.93 34.57
N GLU A 644 3.18 16.22 34.29
CA GLU A 644 3.37 17.26 35.32
C GLU A 644 2.18 17.30 36.29
N SER A 645 0.96 17.26 35.76
CA SER A 645 -0.24 17.18 36.57
C SER A 645 -0.24 15.94 37.46
N TRP A 646 0.11 14.78 36.91
CA TRP A 646 0.08 13.51 37.64
C TRP A 646 1.17 13.42 38.72
N THR A 647 2.37 13.97 38.46
CA THR A 647 3.49 13.97 39.41
C THR A 647 3.38 15.01 40.53
N THR A 648 2.39 15.91 40.47
CA THR A 648 2.16 16.92 41.51
C THR A 648 1.67 16.29 42.81
N ASP A 649 0.70 15.38 42.75
CA ASP A 649 0.06 14.75 43.90
C ASP A 649 0.02 13.21 43.83
N PHE A 650 0.48 12.61 42.71
CA PHE A 650 0.38 11.18 42.41
C PHE A 650 -1.04 10.62 42.48
N ALA A 651 -2.05 11.48 42.38
CA ALA A 651 -3.44 11.06 42.24
C ALA A 651 -3.74 10.77 40.77
N LEU A 652 -4.37 9.63 40.49
CA LEU A 652 -4.79 9.34 39.13
C LEU A 652 -5.90 10.32 38.71
N PRO A 653 -5.82 10.92 37.52
CA PRO A 653 -6.89 11.76 37.01
C PRO A 653 -8.16 10.93 36.81
N THR A 654 -9.31 11.59 36.85
CA THR A 654 -10.64 10.97 36.64
C THR A 654 -10.69 10.11 35.37
N THR A 655 -10.03 10.57 34.30
CA THR A 655 -9.84 9.82 33.06
C THR A 655 -8.39 9.93 32.62
N VAL A 656 -7.78 8.81 32.26
CA VAL A 656 -6.38 8.72 31.84
C VAL A 656 -6.29 8.67 30.31
N TRP A 657 -5.41 9.49 29.73
CA TRP A 657 -5.11 9.42 28.30
C TRP A 657 -4.12 8.30 28.02
N LEU A 658 -4.63 7.12 27.64
CA LEU A 658 -3.77 5.94 27.49
C LEU A 658 -2.71 6.14 26.41
N ALA A 659 -3.03 6.87 25.34
CA ALA A 659 -2.09 7.18 24.27
C ALA A 659 -0.94 8.08 24.73
N GLY A 660 -1.13 8.84 25.82
CA GLY A 660 -0.16 9.82 26.32
C GLY A 660 1.13 9.21 26.86
N PHE A 661 1.11 7.93 27.25
CA PHE A 661 2.29 7.23 27.75
C PHE A 661 3.24 6.76 26.64
N PHE A 662 4.54 6.80 26.91
CA PHE A 662 5.56 6.09 26.14
C PHE A 662 5.33 4.58 26.22
N ASN A 663 4.97 4.06 27.39
CA ASN A 663 4.65 2.64 27.60
C ASN A 663 3.25 2.40 28.21
N PRO A 664 2.17 2.43 27.41
CA PRO A 664 0.82 2.17 27.89
C PRO A 664 0.65 0.77 28.52
N GLN A 665 1.46 -0.22 28.15
CA GLN A 665 1.42 -1.57 28.73
C GLN A 665 1.81 -1.56 30.22
N SER A 666 2.77 -0.72 30.60
CA SER A 666 3.14 -0.54 32.01
C SER A 666 1.96 -0.06 32.84
N PHE A 667 1.18 0.89 32.32
CA PHE A 667 -0.02 1.39 32.98
C PHE A 667 -1.10 0.32 33.12
N LEU A 668 -1.39 -0.42 32.05
CA LEU A 668 -2.34 -1.53 32.07
C LEU A 668 -1.93 -2.63 33.07
N THR A 669 -0.62 -2.94 33.13
CA THR A 669 -0.05 -3.87 34.11
C THR A 669 -0.18 -3.33 35.54
N ALA A 670 -0.01 -2.02 35.75
CA ALA A 670 -0.18 -1.40 37.06
C ALA A 670 -1.62 -1.54 37.59
N ILE A 671 -2.65 -1.49 36.72
CA ILE A 671 -4.04 -1.79 37.09
C ILE A 671 -4.16 -3.22 37.64
N MET A 672 -3.53 -4.20 36.98
CA MET A 672 -3.53 -5.59 37.43
C MET A 672 -2.80 -5.75 38.76
N GLN A 673 -1.61 -5.17 38.89
CA GLN A 673 -0.81 -5.24 40.12
C GLN A 673 -1.52 -4.58 41.31
N SER A 674 -2.13 -3.41 41.10
CA SER A 674 -2.85 -2.70 42.15
C SER A 674 -4.05 -3.51 42.65
N THR A 675 -4.84 -4.06 41.72
CA THR A 675 -6.01 -4.89 42.06
C THR A 675 -5.60 -6.21 42.73
N ALA A 676 -4.56 -6.88 42.22
CA ALA A 676 -4.03 -8.12 42.78
C ALA A 676 -3.52 -7.93 44.22
N ARG A 677 -2.78 -6.83 44.49
CA ARG A 677 -2.32 -6.50 45.85
C ARG A 677 -3.47 -6.20 46.79
N LYS A 678 -4.47 -5.42 46.34
CA LYS A 678 -5.63 -5.03 47.15
C LYS A 678 -6.49 -6.23 47.57
N ASN A 679 -6.67 -7.20 46.66
CA ASN A 679 -7.53 -8.36 46.86
C ASN A 679 -6.77 -9.64 47.25
N GLU A 680 -5.44 -9.55 47.44
CA GLU A 680 -4.55 -10.68 47.72
C GLU A 680 -4.66 -11.83 46.68
N TRP A 681 -4.78 -11.46 45.40
CA TRP A 681 -4.88 -12.42 44.30
C TRP A 681 -3.53 -12.67 43.60
N PRO A 682 -3.28 -13.89 43.07
CA PRO A 682 -2.10 -14.18 42.26
C PRO A 682 -2.12 -13.39 40.94
N LEU A 683 -1.07 -12.61 40.66
CA LEU A 683 -0.99 -11.74 39.48
C LEU A 683 -1.01 -12.52 38.15
N ASP A 684 -0.47 -13.75 38.14
CA ASP A 684 -0.42 -14.65 36.99
C ASP A 684 -1.80 -15.17 36.55
N LYS A 685 -2.81 -15.06 37.43
CA LYS A 685 -4.20 -15.47 37.16
C LYS A 685 -5.14 -14.30 36.93
N MET A 686 -4.60 -13.10 36.68
CA MET A 686 -5.37 -11.89 36.43
C MET A 686 -5.42 -11.57 34.93
N CYS A 687 -6.52 -10.99 34.47
CA CYS A 687 -6.66 -10.37 33.16
C CYS A 687 -7.40 -9.03 33.27
N LEU A 688 -7.42 -8.27 32.17
CA LEU A 688 -8.19 -7.04 32.07
C LEU A 688 -9.62 -7.32 31.60
N SER A 689 -10.58 -6.78 32.34
CA SER A 689 -11.97 -6.63 31.93
C SER A 689 -12.18 -5.23 31.39
N VAL A 690 -12.76 -5.15 30.20
CA VAL A 690 -12.93 -3.91 29.45
C VAL A 690 -14.43 -3.66 29.27
N GLU A 691 -14.89 -2.49 29.68
CA GLU A 691 -16.29 -2.06 29.52
C GLU A 691 -16.33 -0.68 28.86
N VAL A 692 -16.83 -0.62 27.62
CA VAL A 692 -16.99 0.67 26.92
C VAL A 692 -18.22 1.38 27.49
N THR A 693 -18.01 2.59 28.00
CA THR A 693 -19.10 3.37 28.62
C THR A 693 -19.94 4.08 27.56
N LYS A 694 -21.02 4.73 28.00
CA LYS A 694 -21.86 5.61 27.15
C LYS A 694 -21.46 7.09 27.22
N LYS A 695 -20.36 7.39 27.90
CA LYS A 695 -19.95 8.75 28.28
C LYS A 695 -18.68 9.18 27.56
N ASN A 696 -18.59 10.47 27.25
CA ASN A 696 -17.36 11.08 26.81
C ASN A 696 -16.55 11.59 28.01
N ARG A 697 -15.34 12.11 27.76
CA ARG A 697 -14.42 12.57 28.80
C ARG A 697 -15.07 13.63 29.69
N GLU A 698 -15.81 14.54 29.09
CA GLU A 698 -16.43 15.70 29.74
C GLU A 698 -17.54 15.29 30.72
N ASP A 699 -18.15 14.12 30.52
CA ASP A 699 -19.25 13.60 31.33
C ASP A 699 -18.76 12.79 32.56
N MET A 700 -17.44 12.61 32.68
CA MET A 700 -16.80 11.86 33.77
C MET A 700 -16.45 12.79 34.93
N THR A 701 -17.22 12.70 36.00
CA THR A 701 -17.12 13.61 37.16
C THR A 701 -16.29 13.08 38.32
N ALA A 702 -16.03 11.76 38.36
CA ALA A 702 -15.29 11.13 39.45
C ALA A 702 -14.52 9.88 38.97
N PRO A 703 -13.33 9.60 39.54
CA PRO A 703 -12.57 8.40 39.23
C PRO A 703 -13.33 7.12 39.66
N PRO A 704 -13.04 5.96 39.06
CA PRO A 704 -13.66 4.71 39.47
C PRO A 704 -13.11 4.25 40.82
N ARG A 705 -13.90 3.46 41.56
CA ARG A 705 -13.46 2.88 42.86
C ARG A 705 -12.31 1.88 42.71
N GLU A 706 -12.28 1.18 41.58
CA GLU A 706 -11.27 0.19 41.21
C GLU A 706 -11.04 0.27 39.70
N GLY A 707 -9.81 0.06 39.26
CA GLY A 707 -9.46 0.19 37.85
C GLY A 707 -9.22 1.64 37.43
N SER A 708 -9.42 1.93 36.14
CA SER A 708 -9.23 3.26 35.56
C SER A 708 -10.18 3.49 34.38
N TYR A 709 -10.62 4.74 34.20
CA TYR A 709 -11.25 5.18 32.96
C TYR A 709 -10.19 5.66 31.99
N VAL A 710 -10.19 5.16 30.76
CA VAL A 710 -9.26 5.57 29.70
C VAL A 710 -9.99 6.19 28.52
N TYR A 711 -9.37 7.18 27.88
CA TYR A 711 -9.93 7.87 26.72
C TYR A 711 -8.89 8.06 25.62
N GLY A 712 -9.37 8.52 24.45
CA GLY A 712 -8.52 8.81 23.29
C GLY A 712 -8.15 7.58 22.49
N LEU A 713 -9.02 6.56 22.46
CA LEU A 713 -8.89 5.41 21.56
C LEU A 713 -9.77 5.61 20.34
N PHE A 714 -9.35 5.06 19.21
CA PHE A 714 -10.08 5.09 17.94
C PHE A 714 -10.27 3.66 17.45
N MET A 715 -11.38 3.37 16.79
CA MET A 715 -11.63 2.05 16.20
C MET A 715 -11.40 2.12 14.69
N GLU A 716 -10.60 1.23 14.14
CA GLU A 716 -10.33 1.11 12.71
C GLU A 716 -11.04 -0.12 12.15
N GLY A 717 -11.64 0.00 10.95
CA GLY A 717 -12.35 -1.10 10.28
C GLY A 717 -13.79 -1.35 10.77
N ALA A 718 -14.18 -0.74 11.89
CA ALA A 718 -15.53 -0.79 12.45
C ALA A 718 -15.82 0.49 13.26
N ARG A 719 -16.99 0.54 13.90
CA ARG A 719 -17.32 1.58 14.89
C ARG A 719 -17.94 0.97 16.13
N TRP A 720 -17.89 1.71 17.23
CA TRP A 720 -18.68 1.36 18.41
C TRP A 720 -20.07 1.98 18.35
N ASP A 721 -21.12 1.18 18.53
CA ASP A 721 -22.47 1.69 18.68
C ASP A 721 -22.77 1.93 20.16
N THR A 722 -22.79 3.20 20.58
CA THR A 722 -23.04 3.62 21.96
C THR A 722 -24.45 3.31 22.46
N GLN A 723 -25.43 3.23 21.56
CA GLN A 723 -26.82 2.93 21.95
C GLN A 723 -26.95 1.47 22.34
N THR A 724 -26.42 0.58 21.50
CA THR A 724 -26.50 -0.87 21.70
C THR A 724 -25.34 -1.46 22.52
N GLY A 725 -24.24 -0.73 22.68
CA GLY A 725 -23.06 -1.16 23.44
C GLY A 725 -22.31 -2.33 22.80
N VAL A 726 -22.22 -2.36 21.47
CA VAL A 726 -21.53 -3.41 20.70
C VAL A 726 -20.80 -2.82 19.49
N ILE A 727 -19.88 -3.60 18.92
CA ILE A 727 -19.27 -3.28 17.61
C ILE A 727 -20.35 -3.28 16.52
N ALA A 728 -20.29 -2.29 15.63
CA ALA A 728 -21.10 -2.16 14.44
C ALA A 728 -20.22 -1.85 13.22
N GLU A 729 -20.78 -2.00 12.03
CA GLU A 729 -20.07 -1.67 10.79
C GLU A 729 -19.68 -0.20 10.74
N ALA A 730 -18.47 0.06 10.23
CA ALA A 730 -17.98 1.41 9.99
C ALA A 730 -18.92 2.16 9.04
N ARG A 731 -18.98 3.48 9.18
CA ARG A 731 -19.62 4.33 8.17
C ARG A 731 -18.59 4.69 7.12
N LEU A 732 -19.01 4.76 5.87
CA LEU A 732 -18.12 5.16 4.78
C LEU A 732 -17.46 6.51 5.11
N LYS A 733 -16.13 6.59 4.94
CA LYS A 733 -15.22 7.71 5.27
C LYS A 733 -14.99 8.02 6.74
N GLU A 734 -15.72 7.39 7.65
CA GLU A 734 -15.37 7.42 9.06
C GLU A 734 -14.28 6.37 9.29
N LEU A 735 -13.03 6.71 8.95
CA LEU A 735 -11.91 5.77 8.92
C LEU A 735 -11.58 5.21 10.31
N THR A 736 -11.54 6.12 11.30
CA THR A 736 -11.10 5.86 12.67
C THR A 736 -12.03 6.56 13.66
N PRO A 737 -13.31 6.17 13.77
CA PRO A 737 -14.24 6.72 14.77
C PRO A 737 -13.66 6.68 16.19
N ALA A 738 -13.84 7.77 16.93
CA ALA A 738 -13.44 7.85 18.33
C ALA A 738 -14.28 6.93 19.20
N MET A 739 -13.63 6.24 20.13
CA MET A 739 -14.29 5.43 21.15
C MET A 739 -14.76 6.31 22.31
N PRO A 740 -15.92 6.00 22.92
CA PRO A 740 -16.28 6.53 24.23
C PRO A 740 -15.22 6.18 25.27
N VAL A 741 -15.33 6.80 26.46
CA VAL A 741 -14.46 6.44 27.58
C VAL A 741 -14.62 4.95 27.90
N ILE A 742 -13.49 4.26 28.04
CA ILE A 742 -13.43 2.82 28.32
C ILE A 742 -13.06 2.63 29.78
N PHE A 743 -13.86 1.85 30.51
CA PHE A 743 -13.55 1.43 31.86
C PHE A 743 -12.72 0.14 31.84
N ILE A 744 -11.54 0.18 32.45
CA ILE A 744 -10.62 -0.95 32.54
C ILE A 744 -10.44 -1.32 34.01
N LYS A 745 -10.70 -2.58 34.34
CA LYS A 745 -10.44 -3.16 35.66
C LYS A 745 -9.78 -4.51 35.52
N ALA A 746 -9.08 -4.97 36.55
CA ALA A 746 -8.52 -6.32 36.55
C ALA A 746 -9.46 -7.31 37.24
N ILE A 747 -9.60 -8.51 36.67
CA ILE A 747 -10.39 -9.61 37.21
C ILE A 747 -9.60 -10.93 37.12
N PRO A 748 -9.93 -11.95 37.92
CA PRO A 748 -9.46 -13.31 37.70
C PRO A 748 -9.87 -13.85 36.31
N VAL A 749 -8.98 -14.58 35.65
CA VAL A 749 -9.17 -15.09 34.27
C VAL A 749 -10.43 -15.96 34.14
N ASP A 750 -10.75 -16.75 35.16
CA ASP A 750 -11.94 -17.62 35.20
C ASP A 750 -13.27 -16.85 35.21
N ARG A 751 -13.24 -15.55 35.53
CA ARG A 751 -14.42 -14.66 35.49
C ARG A 751 -14.60 -13.93 34.17
N MET A 752 -13.71 -14.15 33.21
CA MET A 752 -13.77 -13.47 31.92
C MET A 752 -14.90 -14.04 31.06
N GLU A 753 -15.77 -13.15 30.57
CA GLU A 753 -16.78 -13.53 29.59
C GLU A 753 -16.09 -13.91 28.27
N THR A 754 -16.56 -14.97 27.62
CA THR A 754 -16.04 -15.45 26.32
C THR A 754 -17.09 -15.49 25.22
N LYS A 755 -18.38 -15.38 25.58
CA LYS A 755 -19.48 -15.41 24.62
C LYS A 755 -19.71 -14.02 24.02
N ASN A 756 -19.98 -13.96 22.72
CA ASN A 756 -20.32 -12.73 22.00
C ASN A 756 -19.26 -11.63 22.15
N ILE A 757 -17.99 -12.05 22.17
CA ILE A 757 -16.84 -11.19 22.35
C ILE A 757 -15.91 -11.30 21.15
N TYR A 758 -15.37 -10.17 20.76
CA TYR A 758 -14.28 -10.04 19.82
C TYR A 758 -13.03 -9.60 20.58
N GLU A 759 -12.00 -10.44 20.54
CA GLU A 759 -10.65 -10.10 20.99
C GLU A 759 -10.05 -9.08 20.01
N CYS A 760 -10.19 -7.80 20.34
CA CYS A 760 -9.76 -6.69 19.51
C CYS A 760 -8.33 -6.28 19.88
N PRO A 761 -7.36 -6.34 18.94
CA PRO A 761 -6.02 -5.89 19.20
C PRO A 761 -5.97 -4.36 19.33
N VAL A 762 -5.16 -3.88 20.28
CA VAL A 762 -4.91 -2.45 20.51
C VAL A 762 -3.49 -2.14 20.07
N TYR A 763 -3.33 -1.15 19.18
CA TYR A 763 -2.03 -0.70 18.69
C TYR A 763 -1.81 0.78 19.02
N LYS A 764 -0.54 1.21 19.11
CA LYS A 764 -0.24 2.63 19.28
C LYS A 764 -0.62 3.43 18.03
N THR A 765 -0.31 2.91 16.84
CA THR A 765 -0.51 3.60 15.56
C THR A 765 -1.04 2.64 14.49
N ARG A 766 -1.40 3.19 13.33
CA ARG A 766 -1.82 2.44 12.13
C ARG A 766 -0.75 1.54 11.51
N ILE A 767 0.52 1.63 11.95
CA ILE A 767 1.56 0.67 11.54
C ILE A 767 1.23 -0.75 12.04
N ARG A 768 0.47 -0.84 13.15
CA ARG A 768 0.13 -2.10 13.83
C ARG A 768 1.38 -2.91 14.14
N GLY A 769 1.35 -4.25 14.04
CA GLY A 769 2.49 -5.17 14.24
C GLY A 769 3.40 -4.78 15.41
N PRO A 770 4.56 -4.13 15.16
CA PRO A 770 5.50 -3.70 16.21
C PRO A 770 4.92 -2.74 17.27
N THR A 771 3.77 -2.11 17.00
CA THR A 771 3.12 -1.15 17.90
C THR A 771 2.01 -1.77 18.76
N TYR A 772 1.91 -3.10 18.81
CA TYR A 772 0.92 -3.82 19.62
C TYR A 772 1.05 -3.47 21.11
N VAL A 773 -0.10 -3.21 21.75
CA VAL A 773 -0.20 -2.83 23.16
C VAL A 773 -0.87 -3.93 23.96
N TRP A 774 -2.13 -4.27 23.65
CA TRP A 774 -2.92 -5.22 24.43
C TRP A 774 -4.09 -5.77 23.61
N THR A 775 -4.85 -6.73 24.16
CA THR A 775 -6.11 -7.22 23.58
C THR A 775 -7.30 -6.79 24.43
N PHE A 776 -8.23 -6.04 23.86
CA PHE A 776 -9.48 -5.66 24.52
C PHE A 776 -10.64 -6.53 24.05
N ASN A 777 -11.34 -7.13 25.00
CA ASN A 777 -12.49 -7.99 24.74
C ASN A 777 -13.75 -7.15 24.58
N LEU A 778 -14.14 -6.93 23.32
CA LEU A 778 -15.24 -6.06 22.95
C LEU A 778 -16.50 -6.85 22.64
N LYS A 779 -17.66 -6.36 23.08
CA LYS A 779 -18.95 -7.02 22.84
C LYS A 779 -19.35 -6.91 21.36
N THR A 780 -19.86 -8.00 20.80
CA THR A 780 -20.34 -8.09 19.41
C THR A 780 -21.62 -8.91 19.33
N LYS A 781 -22.51 -8.58 18.39
CA LYS A 781 -23.65 -9.45 18.00
C LYS A 781 -23.29 -10.40 16.86
N GLU A 782 -22.30 -10.01 16.06
CA GLU A 782 -21.80 -10.76 14.91
C GLU A 782 -20.73 -11.78 15.33
N LYS A 783 -20.50 -12.80 14.49
CA LYS A 783 -19.40 -13.75 14.66
C LYS A 783 -18.06 -13.00 14.65
N ALA A 784 -17.13 -13.39 15.52
CA ALA A 784 -15.80 -12.79 15.59
C ALA A 784 -15.06 -12.81 14.24
N ALA A 785 -15.30 -13.84 13.41
CA ALA A 785 -14.73 -13.96 12.07
C ALA A 785 -14.95 -12.72 11.20
N LYS A 786 -16.15 -12.10 11.26
CA LYS A 786 -16.45 -10.86 10.53
C LYS A 786 -15.46 -9.75 10.84
N TRP A 787 -15.15 -9.56 12.13
CA TRP A 787 -14.25 -8.49 12.58
C TRP A 787 -12.77 -8.83 12.38
N ILE A 788 -12.41 -10.12 12.42
CA ILE A 788 -11.06 -10.57 12.05
C ILE A 788 -10.81 -10.28 10.57
N LEU A 789 -11.71 -10.69 9.68
CA LEU A 789 -11.59 -10.46 8.24
C LEU A 789 -11.60 -8.96 7.89
N ALA A 790 -12.42 -8.16 8.59
CA ALA A 790 -12.43 -6.70 8.46
C ALA A 790 -11.20 -6.01 9.11
N ALA A 791 -10.30 -6.79 9.72
CA ALA A 791 -9.10 -6.34 10.41
C ALA A 791 -9.37 -5.24 11.44
N VAL A 792 -10.42 -5.41 12.24
CA VAL A 792 -10.84 -4.44 13.25
C VAL A 792 -9.78 -4.31 14.34
N ALA A 793 -9.38 -3.08 14.65
CA ALA A 793 -8.42 -2.82 15.70
C ALA A 793 -8.76 -1.54 16.47
N LEU A 794 -8.25 -1.42 17.69
CA LEU A 794 -8.20 -0.16 18.40
C LEU A 794 -6.83 0.50 18.19
N LEU A 795 -6.84 1.80 18.01
CA LEU A 795 -5.66 2.64 17.84
C LEU A 795 -5.61 3.67 18.96
N LEU A 796 -4.44 3.87 19.54
CA LEU A 796 -4.21 4.95 20.50
C LEU A 796 -3.98 6.30 19.80
N GLN A 797 -3.49 6.28 18.56
CA GLN A 797 -3.22 7.45 17.74
C GLN A 797 -3.47 7.13 16.26
N VAL A 798 -3.97 8.13 15.51
CA VAL A 798 -4.33 8.01 14.08
C VAL A 798 -3.33 8.77 13.22
#